data_AF-A0A9P7KFU6-F1
#
_entry.id   AF-A0A9P7KFU6-F1
#
_cell.length_a   1.000
_cell.length_b   1.000
_cell.length_c   1.000
_cell.angle_alpha   90.00
_cell.angle_beta   90.00
_cell.angle_gamma   90.00
#
_symmetry.space_group_name_H-M   'P 1'
#
loop_
_entity.id
_entity.type
_entity.pdbx_description
1 polymer ?
#
loop_
_entity_poly.entity_id
_entity_poly.type
_entity_poly.pdbx_seq_one_letter_code
_entity_poly.pdbx_strand_id
1 'polypeptide(L)'
;MASNVVDAVVLFGDSITQGGWEPGLNAFGEQLSPPKIRLLTIWYGANDSTISSSPHHVPLEKFASNLREWIDLVHSPNSPHYSPTTRIILISPPPVNADMRRADVESRNPPQKLDRDFEYTRKYAQAVREVAKDKNVGFTDVWTVLYEAAGKDEESLRKYLTDGLHLNRDGYQDGLYDVAWSEIHENQLVTASGDGSLRLWDVMLNDLPIRAWQEHTREVFSVDWSNIKKDTFASSSWDGTVKLVRDIPSLFSPHQPDILATCSTDGTVKIFDLRSPAYVSGPGTNNFTNPISAAALTVPASPGEVLTIDWNKYRPFLLASGGVDKLVNIWDCRMIKPGELNQVGGARETQLFGHEYAVRKVQWSPHRAEVLATASYDMTCRVSMEDEGTKLDPTDIFSSSLETLFDYQPITLASAGTVYIHEHNPPSNGLCATPTSLKITLRTPDTLAANWSLHASDVWASSRYLADHLDQLGLNTFKTAEPEQPVRVLELGAAAGLPGILIAKTFDNVSVVVSDYPDELLIKTLAENVERNGVADLCRAAPHAWGSDPSSLIGDGGGFDLIVAADTLWNPSLHDLLLTSLQMTLKKTSSARIHLVAGLHTGRYTIQSFLDAVQKVGFEVESATEKEVKGSQERAWNVARGDDDKERRRWVVWMALKWKDYTSSRL
;
A
#
# COMPACT_ATOMS: atom_id res chain seq x y z
N MET A 1 -5.35 6.48 22.82
CA MET A 1 -5.97 7.71 22.24
C MET A 1 -6.75 7.30 20.99
N ALA A 2 -7.50 8.19 20.34
CA ALA A 2 -8.28 7.81 19.16
C ALA A 2 -7.37 7.68 17.93
N SER A 3 -7.46 6.56 17.20
CA SER A 3 -6.73 6.30 15.96
C SER A 3 -7.49 6.86 14.75
N ASN A 4 -6.77 7.55 13.84
CA ASN A 4 -7.37 8.10 12.63
C ASN A 4 -7.48 7.02 11.53
N VAL A 5 -8.64 6.95 10.86
CA VAL A 5 -8.87 6.12 9.67
C VAL A 5 -8.57 6.96 8.42
N VAL A 6 -7.94 6.38 7.38
CA VAL A 6 -7.36 7.20 6.29
C VAL A 6 -7.57 6.70 4.84
N ASP A 7 -7.85 5.42 4.60
CA ASP A 7 -8.15 4.89 3.24
C ASP A 7 -9.17 3.74 3.28
N ALA A 8 -9.88 3.50 2.17
CA ALA A 8 -10.98 2.54 2.10
C ALA A 8 -11.11 1.80 0.75
N VAL A 9 -11.60 0.56 0.82
CA VAL A 9 -12.16 -0.21 -0.31
C VAL A 9 -13.65 -0.38 -0.04
N VAL A 10 -14.50 -0.06 -1.03
CA VAL A 10 -15.96 -0.06 -0.86
C VAL A 10 -16.57 -1.23 -1.65
N LEU A 11 -17.25 -2.13 -0.94
CA LEU A 11 -18.05 -3.21 -1.50
C LEU A 11 -19.52 -2.91 -1.26
N PHE A 12 -20.33 -2.90 -2.32
CA PHE A 12 -21.76 -2.61 -2.21
C PHE A 12 -22.58 -3.90 -2.11
N GLY A 13 -23.29 -4.04 -0.98
CA GLY A 13 -24.30 -5.07 -0.72
C GLY A 13 -25.70 -4.68 -1.20
N ASP A 14 -26.66 -5.58 -1.03
CA ASP A 14 -27.91 -5.64 -1.80
C ASP A 14 -29.02 -4.65 -1.42
N SER A 15 -28.82 -3.77 -0.43
CA SER A 15 -29.92 -3.06 0.27
C SER A 15 -29.78 -1.53 0.38
N ILE A 16 -29.33 -0.84 -0.68
CA ILE A 16 -29.20 0.65 -0.73
C ILE A 16 -30.32 1.33 -1.57
N THR A 17 -31.32 0.58 -2.00
CA THR A 17 -32.28 0.97 -3.06
C THR A 17 -33.39 1.97 -2.63
N GLN A 18 -33.31 2.53 -1.42
CA GLN A 18 -34.10 3.71 -1.00
C GLN A 18 -33.19 4.81 -0.42
N GLY A 19 -33.28 6.02 -0.97
CA GLY A 19 -32.69 7.26 -0.42
C GLY A 19 -31.15 7.41 -0.51
N GLY A 20 -30.38 6.32 -0.58
CA GLY A 20 -28.91 6.34 -0.43
C GLY A 20 -28.10 7.18 -1.43
N TRP A 21 -28.73 7.69 -2.50
CA TRP A 21 -28.13 8.57 -3.52
C TRP A 21 -28.98 9.82 -3.84
N GLU A 22 -30.04 10.10 -3.07
CA GLU A 22 -30.91 11.27 -3.32
C GLU A 22 -30.35 12.54 -2.65
N PRO A 23 -30.11 13.64 -3.39
CA PRO A 23 -29.49 14.85 -2.84
C PRO A 23 -30.25 15.44 -1.64
N GLY A 24 -29.52 15.78 -0.58
CA GLY A 24 -30.08 16.42 0.62
C GLY A 24 -30.64 15.47 1.69
N LEU A 25 -30.40 14.16 1.60
CA LEU A 25 -30.74 13.17 2.63
C LEU A 25 -29.53 12.67 3.44
N ASN A 26 -28.38 13.36 3.39
CA ASN A 26 -27.06 12.83 3.79
C ASN A 26 -26.72 11.55 3.00
N ALA A 27 -26.90 11.61 1.69
CA ALA A 27 -26.73 10.47 0.80
C ALA A 27 -25.28 10.00 0.73
N PHE A 28 -25.05 8.71 0.46
CA PHE A 28 -23.71 8.12 0.42
C PHE A 28 -22.82 8.78 -0.63
N GLY A 29 -23.39 9.22 -1.76
CA GLY A 29 -22.68 10.01 -2.77
C GLY A 29 -22.08 11.31 -2.22
N GLU A 30 -22.76 11.98 -1.29
CA GLU A 30 -22.29 13.22 -0.65
C GLU A 30 -21.08 12.98 0.29
N GLN A 31 -20.79 11.73 0.65
CA GLN A 31 -19.67 11.33 1.53
C GLN A 31 -18.42 10.86 0.75
N LEU A 32 -18.49 10.71 -0.58
CA LEU A 32 -17.38 10.21 -1.40
C LEU A 32 -16.34 11.30 -1.72
N SER A 33 -15.55 11.72 -0.72
CA SER A 33 -14.38 12.59 -0.92
C SER A 33 -13.35 12.55 0.22
N PRO A 34 -12.07 12.22 -0.04
CA PRO A 34 -11.64 11.18 -0.97
C PRO A 34 -10.48 10.32 -0.40
N PRO A 35 -10.72 9.05 0.00
CA PRO A 35 -9.73 7.98 -0.12
C PRO A 35 -9.63 7.54 -1.60
N LYS A 36 -8.47 7.04 -2.06
CA LYS A 36 -8.26 6.78 -3.51
C LYS A 36 -8.75 5.39 -3.93
N ILE A 37 -10.07 5.24 -4.06
CA ILE A 37 -10.73 4.02 -4.55
C ILE A 37 -10.07 3.53 -5.86
N ARG A 38 -9.67 2.26 -5.91
CA ARG A 38 -9.02 1.63 -7.08
C ARG A 38 -9.91 0.64 -7.83
N LEU A 39 -10.81 -0.03 -7.12
CA LEU A 39 -11.79 -0.96 -7.66
C LEU A 39 -13.15 -0.68 -7.01
N LEU A 40 -14.20 -0.73 -7.81
CA LEU A 40 -15.59 -0.53 -7.43
C LEU A 40 -16.44 -1.66 -8.03
N THR A 41 -17.05 -2.48 -7.19
CA THR A 41 -18.00 -3.53 -7.60
C THR A 41 -19.44 -3.09 -7.33
N ILE A 42 -20.30 -3.16 -8.34
CA ILE A 42 -21.72 -2.75 -8.25
C ILE A 42 -22.60 -3.98 -8.46
N TRP A 43 -23.35 -4.39 -7.41
CA TRP A 43 -24.19 -5.59 -7.42
C TRP A 43 -25.52 -5.39 -6.68
N TYR A 44 -26.53 -4.85 -7.38
CA TYR A 44 -27.87 -4.56 -6.82
C TYR A 44 -28.98 -5.49 -7.34
N GLY A 45 -28.61 -6.52 -8.10
CA GLY A 45 -29.52 -7.16 -9.04
C GLY A 45 -30.85 -7.67 -8.45
N ALA A 46 -30.82 -8.46 -7.38
CA ALA A 46 -31.95 -9.29 -6.99
C ALA A 46 -33.10 -8.54 -6.29
N ASN A 47 -32.84 -7.38 -5.67
CA ASN A 47 -33.87 -6.57 -4.99
C ASN A 47 -34.56 -5.59 -5.95
N ASP A 48 -33.84 -5.02 -6.91
CA ASP A 48 -34.41 -4.15 -7.95
C ASP A 48 -35.13 -4.92 -9.07
N SER A 49 -34.69 -6.15 -9.39
CA SER A 49 -35.28 -7.00 -10.45
C SER A 49 -36.60 -7.66 -10.05
N THR A 50 -37.44 -6.93 -9.31
CA THR A 50 -38.77 -7.38 -8.87
C THR A 50 -39.86 -6.97 -9.87
N ILE A 51 -40.95 -7.75 -9.93
CA ILE A 51 -42.05 -7.52 -10.88
C ILE A 51 -42.82 -6.23 -10.54
N SER A 52 -43.53 -5.64 -11.49
CA SER A 52 -44.12 -4.29 -11.37
C SER A 52 -45.20 -4.09 -10.29
N SER A 53 -45.61 -5.14 -9.57
CA SER A 53 -46.46 -5.07 -8.38
C SER A 53 -45.70 -5.10 -7.04
N SER A 54 -44.37 -5.21 -7.08
CA SER A 54 -43.49 -5.13 -5.92
C SER A 54 -43.28 -3.67 -5.49
N PRO A 55 -43.24 -3.35 -4.17
CA PRO A 55 -42.85 -2.02 -3.70
C PRO A 55 -41.37 -1.70 -3.95
N HIS A 56 -40.55 -2.69 -4.31
CA HIS A 56 -39.13 -2.54 -4.67
C HIS A 56 -38.91 -2.46 -6.19
N HIS A 57 -39.97 -2.33 -7.00
CA HIS A 57 -39.82 -2.34 -8.45
C HIS A 57 -39.18 -1.04 -8.99
N VAL A 58 -37.99 -1.16 -9.57
CA VAL A 58 -37.35 -0.09 -10.36
C VAL A 58 -37.56 -0.38 -11.84
N PRO A 59 -38.27 0.46 -12.62
CA PRO A 59 -38.47 0.25 -14.06
C PRO A 59 -37.14 0.08 -14.81
N LEU A 60 -37.09 -0.86 -15.77
CA LEU A 60 -35.83 -1.29 -16.40
C LEU A 60 -35.02 -0.14 -17.03
N GLU A 61 -35.68 0.84 -17.65
CA GLU A 61 -35.06 2.04 -18.20
C GLU A 61 -34.44 2.92 -17.10
N LYS A 62 -35.12 3.10 -15.96
CA LYS A 62 -34.58 3.82 -14.80
C LYS A 62 -33.40 3.07 -14.19
N PHE A 63 -33.51 1.76 -14.01
CA PHE A 63 -32.41 0.92 -13.52
C PHE A 63 -31.16 1.03 -14.41
N ALA A 64 -31.33 0.97 -15.73
CA ALA A 64 -30.23 1.15 -16.69
C ALA A 64 -29.74 2.60 -16.82
N SER A 65 -30.54 3.60 -16.42
CA SER A 65 -30.11 5.00 -16.31
C SER A 65 -29.26 5.21 -15.05
N ASN A 66 -29.74 4.76 -13.88
CA ASN A 66 -29.04 4.84 -12.61
C ASN A 66 -27.63 4.23 -12.69
N LEU A 67 -27.50 3.03 -13.29
CA LEU A 67 -26.19 2.38 -13.46
C LEU A 67 -25.21 3.21 -14.32
N ARG A 68 -25.70 3.92 -15.35
CA ARG A 68 -24.88 4.82 -16.16
C ARG A 68 -24.46 6.05 -15.37
N GLU A 69 -25.39 6.65 -14.64
CA GLU A 69 -25.16 7.83 -13.80
C GLU A 69 -24.14 7.55 -12.71
N TRP A 70 -24.22 6.40 -12.02
CA TRP A 70 -23.23 6.00 -11.01
C TRP A 70 -21.84 5.73 -11.59
N ILE A 71 -21.74 5.23 -12.83
CA ILE A 71 -20.45 5.13 -13.54
C ILE A 71 -19.95 6.53 -13.89
N ASP A 72 -20.80 7.41 -14.40
CA ASP A 72 -20.43 8.79 -14.76
C ASP A 72 -20.03 9.63 -13.53
N LEU A 73 -20.59 9.37 -12.34
CA LEU A 73 -20.11 9.99 -11.10
C LEU A 73 -18.62 9.68 -10.84
N VAL A 74 -18.11 8.54 -11.27
CA VAL A 74 -16.70 8.15 -11.07
C VAL A 74 -15.84 8.43 -12.31
N HIS A 75 -16.39 8.32 -13.53
CA HIS A 75 -15.65 8.38 -14.79
C HIS A 75 -15.85 9.65 -15.63
N SER A 76 -16.81 10.51 -15.30
CA SER A 76 -17.00 11.79 -16.00
C SER A 76 -16.02 12.85 -15.46
N PRO A 77 -15.20 13.50 -16.31
CA PRO A 77 -14.29 14.58 -15.88
C PRO A 77 -14.99 15.81 -15.25
N ASN A 78 -16.31 15.92 -15.42
CA ASN A 78 -17.13 16.99 -14.85
C ASN A 78 -17.77 16.62 -13.49
N SER A 79 -17.55 15.40 -13.00
CA SER A 79 -18.04 14.97 -11.69
C SER A 79 -17.13 15.46 -10.56
N PRO A 80 -17.67 15.91 -9.41
CA PRO A 80 -16.86 16.18 -8.21
C PRO A 80 -16.18 14.92 -7.64
N HIS A 81 -16.60 13.71 -8.04
CA HIS A 81 -16.03 12.43 -7.59
C HIS A 81 -15.15 11.74 -8.67
N TYR A 82 -14.71 12.49 -9.68
CA TYR A 82 -13.95 11.95 -10.82
C TYR A 82 -12.64 11.24 -10.41
N SER A 83 -12.59 9.93 -10.64
CA SER A 83 -11.40 9.09 -10.49
C SER A 83 -11.22 8.22 -11.74
N PRO A 84 -10.48 8.69 -12.75
CA PRO A 84 -10.20 7.92 -13.97
C PRO A 84 -9.32 6.68 -13.70
N THR A 85 -8.76 6.55 -12.48
CA THR A 85 -8.00 5.37 -12.06
C THR A 85 -8.86 4.30 -11.38
N THR A 86 -10.14 4.55 -11.09
CA THR A 86 -11.05 3.54 -10.52
C THR A 86 -11.48 2.56 -11.60
N ARG A 87 -11.17 1.27 -11.44
CA ARG A 87 -11.81 0.21 -12.24
C ARG A 87 -13.21 -0.06 -11.68
N ILE A 88 -14.19 -0.25 -12.57
CA ILE A 88 -15.55 -0.61 -12.18
C ILE A 88 -15.86 -2.00 -12.74
N ILE A 89 -16.54 -2.83 -11.94
CA ILE A 89 -17.12 -4.11 -12.37
C ILE A 89 -18.61 -4.10 -12.00
N LEU A 90 -19.48 -4.30 -12.99
CA LEU A 90 -20.90 -4.55 -12.73
C LEU A 90 -21.17 -6.05 -12.62
N ILE A 91 -22.00 -6.46 -11.67
CA ILE A 91 -22.35 -7.86 -11.45
C ILE A 91 -23.86 -8.01 -11.69
N SER A 92 -24.26 -8.99 -12.51
CA SER A 92 -25.68 -9.19 -12.81
C SER A 92 -26.47 -9.71 -11.59
N PRO A 93 -27.80 -9.53 -11.55
CA PRO A 93 -28.65 -10.42 -10.75
C PRO A 93 -28.35 -11.90 -11.05
N PRO A 94 -28.51 -12.81 -10.06
CA PRO A 94 -28.66 -14.24 -10.30
C PRO A 94 -30.00 -14.54 -10.99
N PRO A 95 -30.21 -15.75 -11.54
CA PRO A 95 -31.54 -16.20 -11.93
C PRO A 95 -32.34 -16.60 -10.68
N VAL A 96 -33.67 -16.61 -10.79
CA VAL A 96 -34.60 -17.05 -9.73
C VAL A 96 -35.38 -18.27 -10.21
N ASN A 97 -35.89 -19.09 -9.30
CA ASN A 97 -36.91 -20.08 -9.61
C ASN A 97 -38.26 -19.55 -9.11
N ALA A 98 -39.13 -19.15 -10.04
CA ALA A 98 -40.37 -18.44 -9.75
C ALA A 98 -41.38 -19.32 -8.99
N ASP A 99 -41.36 -20.64 -9.19
CA ASP A 99 -42.28 -21.58 -8.55
C ASP A 99 -41.92 -21.85 -7.08
N MET A 100 -40.63 -22.07 -6.78
CA MET A 100 -40.14 -22.09 -5.41
C MET A 100 -40.37 -20.75 -4.71
N ARG A 101 -40.10 -19.64 -5.41
CA ARG A 101 -40.28 -18.31 -4.83
C ARG A 101 -41.74 -18.05 -4.48
N ARG A 102 -42.68 -18.49 -5.33
CA ARG A 102 -44.12 -18.43 -5.07
C ARG A 102 -44.50 -19.25 -3.83
N ALA A 103 -44.02 -20.49 -3.75
CA ALA A 103 -44.29 -21.37 -2.61
C ALA A 103 -43.74 -20.80 -1.28
N ASP A 104 -42.55 -20.19 -1.28
CA ASP A 104 -42.02 -19.49 -0.12
C ASP A 104 -42.92 -18.31 0.29
N VAL A 105 -43.18 -17.35 -0.62
CA VAL A 105 -43.88 -16.12 -0.25
C VAL A 105 -45.35 -16.34 0.15
N GLU A 106 -46.01 -17.35 -0.45
CA GLU A 106 -47.36 -17.76 -0.08
C GLU A 106 -47.41 -18.49 1.29
N SER A 107 -46.30 -19.09 1.75
CA SER A 107 -46.20 -19.73 3.07
C SER A 107 -45.96 -18.76 4.24
N ARG A 108 -45.59 -17.50 3.95
CA ARG A 108 -45.32 -16.45 4.94
C ARG A 108 -46.61 -16.05 5.68
N ASN A 109 -46.47 -15.41 6.84
CA ASN A 109 -47.61 -14.89 7.62
C ASN A 109 -47.48 -13.36 7.84
N PRO A 110 -48.35 -12.52 7.27
CA PRO A 110 -49.41 -12.88 6.31
C PRO A 110 -48.84 -13.37 4.97
N PRO A 111 -49.59 -14.17 4.19
CA PRO A 111 -49.17 -14.60 2.86
C PRO A 111 -48.87 -13.42 1.93
N GLN A 112 -47.77 -13.51 1.21
CA GLN A 112 -47.30 -12.49 0.28
C GLN A 112 -47.52 -12.96 -1.17
N LYS A 113 -47.56 -12.00 -2.10
CA LYS A 113 -47.63 -12.29 -3.54
C LYS A 113 -46.22 -12.51 -4.09
N LEU A 114 -46.13 -13.24 -5.20
CA LEU A 114 -44.89 -13.37 -5.97
C LEU A 114 -44.29 -12.00 -6.29
N ASP A 115 -42.99 -11.85 -6.04
CA ASP A 115 -42.23 -10.60 -6.10
C ASP A 115 -41.14 -10.62 -7.18
N ARG A 116 -40.61 -11.80 -7.56
CA ARG A 116 -39.65 -12.02 -8.65
C ARG A 116 -40.18 -13.04 -9.68
N ASP A 117 -39.66 -12.97 -10.90
CA ASP A 117 -39.96 -13.86 -12.02
C ASP A 117 -38.69 -14.06 -12.87
N PHE A 118 -38.46 -15.27 -13.39
CA PHE A 118 -37.22 -15.65 -14.08
C PHE A 118 -36.95 -14.81 -15.35
N GLU A 119 -37.95 -14.65 -16.22
CA GLU A 119 -37.84 -13.82 -17.42
C GLU A 119 -37.85 -12.32 -17.10
N TYR A 120 -38.25 -11.92 -15.89
CA TYR A 120 -38.04 -10.58 -15.39
C TYR A 120 -36.58 -10.36 -14.97
N THR A 121 -36.00 -11.21 -14.10
CA THR A 121 -34.59 -11.05 -13.66
C THR A 121 -33.60 -11.13 -14.82
N ARG A 122 -33.88 -11.98 -15.81
CA ARG A 122 -33.12 -12.07 -17.07
C ARG A 122 -32.95 -10.74 -17.79
N LYS A 123 -33.99 -9.91 -17.83
CA LYS A 123 -33.96 -8.59 -18.50
C LYS A 123 -33.08 -7.59 -17.75
N TYR A 124 -33.05 -7.65 -16.42
CA TYR A 124 -32.14 -6.84 -15.60
C TYR A 124 -30.69 -7.31 -15.78
N ALA A 125 -30.43 -8.63 -15.82
CA ALA A 125 -29.10 -9.16 -16.13
C ALA A 125 -28.60 -8.70 -17.51
N GLN A 126 -29.45 -8.74 -18.54
CA GLN A 126 -29.14 -8.19 -19.86
C GLN A 126 -28.87 -6.68 -19.81
N ALA A 127 -29.69 -5.89 -19.09
CA ALA A 127 -29.47 -4.46 -18.95
C ALA A 127 -28.13 -4.12 -18.25
N VAL A 128 -27.71 -4.89 -17.22
CA VAL A 128 -26.37 -4.74 -16.62
C VAL A 128 -25.27 -5.02 -17.65
N ARG A 129 -25.39 -6.11 -18.42
CA ARG A 129 -24.44 -6.46 -19.49
C ARG A 129 -24.34 -5.36 -20.56
N GLU A 130 -25.47 -4.78 -20.94
CA GLU A 130 -25.55 -3.70 -21.93
C GLU A 130 -24.94 -2.40 -21.41
N VAL A 131 -25.23 -1.99 -20.17
CA VAL A 131 -24.61 -0.80 -19.54
C VAL A 131 -23.11 -0.99 -19.37
N ALA A 132 -22.65 -2.17 -18.96
CA ALA A 132 -21.22 -2.44 -18.81
C ALA A 132 -20.46 -2.29 -20.14
N LYS A 133 -21.05 -2.79 -21.23
CA LYS A 133 -20.51 -2.65 -22.58
C LYS A 133 -20.54 -1.20 -23.09
N ASP A 134 -21.64 -0.50 -22.88
CA ASP A 134 -21.86 0.91 -23.25
C ASP A 134 -20.86 1.86 -22.57
N LYS A 135 -20.58 1.60 -21.28
CA LYS A 135 -19.60 2.35 -20.49
C LYS A 135 -18.16 1.81 -20.51
N ASN A 136 -17.91 0.71 -21.21
CA ASN A 136 -16.60 0.03 -21.28
C ASN A 136 -15.99 -0.29 -19.89
N VAL A 137 -16.82 -0.85 -19.01
CA VAL A 137 -16.43 -1.31 -17.66
C VAL A 137 -16.47 -2.84 -17.55
N GLY A 138 -15.89 -3.40 -16.49
CA GLY A 138 -15.89 -4.85 -16.26
C GLY A 138 -17.30 -5.39 -15.99
N PHE A 139 -17.50 -6.69 -16.23
CA PHE A 139 -18.81 -7.33 -16.09
C PHE A 139 -18.71 -8.79 -15.66
N THR A 140 -19.55 -9.20 -14.71
CA THR A 140 -19.67 -10.58 -14.21
C THR A 140 -21.11 -11.08 -14.39
N ASP A 141 -21.27 -12.13 -15.21
CA ASP A 141 -22.59 -12.66 -15.60
C ASP A 141 -23.06 -13.83 -14.73
N VAL A 142 -23.42 -13.51 -13.49
CA VAL A 142 -23.95 -14.47 -12.50
C VAL A 142 -25.24 -15.13 -13.01
N TRP A 143 -26.04 -14.43 -13.81
CA TRP A 143 -27.28 -14.96 -14.39
C TRP A 143 -27.01 -16.15 -15.32
N THR A 144 -26.12 -15.95 -16.29
CA THR A 144 -25.81 -16.97 -17.29
C THR A 144 -25.10 -18.16 -16.64
N VAL A 145 -24.09 -17.92 -15.79
CA VAL A 145 -23.31 -19.00 -15.16
C VAL A 145 -24.20 -19.96 -14.36
N LEU A 146 -25.11 -19.46 -13.52
CA LEU A 146 -26.03 -20.30 -12.74
C LEU A 146 -27.07 -21.01 -13.62
N TYR A 147 -27.59 -20.37 -14.66
CA TYR A 147 -28.53 -21.00 -15.59
C TYR A 147 -27.88 -22.08 -16.47
N GLU A 148 -26.61 -21.90 -16.88
CA GLU A 148 -25.85 -22.95 -17.57
C GLU A 148 -25.49 -24.11 -16.62
N ALA A 149 -25.15 -23.84 -15.36
CA ALA A 149 -24.96 -24.87 -14.32
C ALA A 149 -26.25 -25.65 -14.00
N ALA A 150 -27.42 -25.06 -14.25
CA ALA A 150 -28.74 -25.70 -14.20
C ALA A 150 -29.14 -26.37 -15.54
N GLY A 151 -28.21 -26.58 -16.46
CA GLY A 151 -28.50 -27.26 -17.74
C GLY A 151 -29.41 -26.47 -18.68
N LYS A 152 -29.57 -25.16 -18.45
CA LYS A 152 -30.50 -24.25 -19.14
C LYS A 152 -31.98 -24.56 -18.90
N ASP A 153 -32.28 -25.01 -17.68
CA ASP A 153 -33.64 -25.22 -17.18
C ASP A 153 -33.90 -24.39 -15.90
N GLU A 154 -35.10 -23.82 -15.78
CA GLU A 154 -35.50 -23.07 -14.58
C GLU A 154 -35.84 -24.02 -13.42
N GLU A 155 -36.48 -25.17 -13.68
CA GLU A 155 -36.81 -26.11 -12.59
C GLU A 155 -35.52 -26.59 -11.90
N SER A 156 -34.50 -26.93 -12.68
CA SER A 156 -33.19 -27.36 -12.20
C SER A 156 -32.44 -26.32 -11.35
N LEU A 157 -32.79 -25.03 -11.41
CA LEU A 157 -32.29 -24.04 -10.44
C LEU A 157 -32.70 -24.35 -9.00
N ARG A 158 -33.72 -25.19 -8.78
CA ARG A 158 -34.10 -25.70 -7.45
C ARG A 158 -33.00 -26.51 -6.75
N LYS A 159 -32.05 -27.07 -7.52
CA LYS A 159 -30.84 -27.67 -6.96
C LYS A 159 -30.00 -26.62 -6.23
N TYR A 160 -29.96 -25.39 -6.75
CA TYR A 160 -29.03 -24.34 -6.35
C TYR A 160 -29.64 -23.26 -5.45
N LEU A 161 -30.96 -23.22 -5.27
CA LEU A 161 -31.68 -22.20 -4.51
C LEU A 161 -32.34 -22.77 -3.25
N THR A 162 -32.47 -21.94 -2.21
CA THR A 162 -33.11 -22.30 -0.92
C THR A 162 -34.61 -22.02 -0.97
N ASP A 163 -35.00 -20.81 -1.37
CA ASP A 163 -36.38 -20.28 -1.41
C ASP A 163 -36.76 -19.76 -2.81
N GLY A 164 -36.06 -20.21 -3.84
CA GLY A 164 -36.19 -19.72 -5.21
C GLY A 164 -35.53 -18.36 -5.48
N LEU A 165 -34.86 -17.74 -4.49
CA LEU A 165 -34.18 -16.45 -4.61
C LEU A 165 -32.74 -16.48 -4.08
N HIS A 166 -32.54 -16.98 -2.87
CA HIS A 166 -31.24 -17.13 -2.23
C HIS A 166 -30.60 -18.45 -2.65
N LEU A 167 -29.29 -18.46 -2.88
CA LEU A 167 -28.56 -19.70 -3.15
C LEU A 167 -28.59 -20.63 -1.92
N ASN A 168 -28.43 -21.94 -2.15
CA ASN A 168 -28.26 -22.97 -1.12
C ASN A 168 -26.82 -23.53 -1.17
N ARG A 169 -26.49 -24.56 -0.37
CA ARG A 169 -25.14 -25.16 -0.36
C ARG A 169 -24.65 -25.64 -1.74
N ASP A 170 -25.53 -26.19 -2.58
CA ASP A 170 -25.15 -26.60 -3.94
C ASP A 170 -25.01 -25.40 -4.89
N GLY A 171 -25.78 -24.34 -4.69
CA GLY A 171 -25.64 -23.07 -5.44
C GLY A 171 -24.43 -22.25 -5.02
N TYR A 172 -23.97 -22.47 -3.79
CA TYR A 172 -22.69 -22.04 -3.26
C TYR A 172 -21.64 -23.17 -3.35
N GLN A 173 -21.54 -23.91 -4.47
CA GLN A 173 -20.37 -24.73 -4.84
C GLN A 173 -19.29 -23.86 -5.51
N ASP A 174 -18.23 -23.40 -4.85
CA ASP A 174 -17.98 -23.34 -3.41
C ASP A 174 -17.84 -21.90 -2.97
N GLY A 175 -18.52 -21.51 -1.90
CA GLY A 175 -18.15 -20.30 -1.17
C GLY A 175 -16.70 -20.46 -0.68
N LEU A 176 -15.78 -19.64 -1.20
CA LEU A 176 -14.40 -19.62 -0.74
C LEU A 176 -14.29 -18.65 0.45
N TYR A 177 -14.14 -19.19 1.65
CA TYR A 177 -14.18 -18.42 2.90
C TYR A 177 -12.84 -17.80 3.28
N ASP A 178 -11.73 -18.39 2.81
CA ASP A 178 -10.36 -17.92 3.04
C ASP A 178 -9.41 -18.55 2.00
N VAL A 179 -8.22 -17.96 1.82
CA VAL A 179 -7.20 -18.39 0.86
C VAL A 179 -5.79 -18.10 1.36
N ALA A 180 -4.85 -19.01 1.08
CA ALA A 180 -3.47 -18.93 1.55
C ALA A 180 -2.45 -19.25 0.44
N TRP A 181 -1.45 -18.39 0.26
CA TRP A 181 -0.42 -18.51 -0.78
C TRP A 181 0.79 -19.35 -0.35
N SER A 182 1.46 -19.98 -1.32
CA SER A 182 2.53 -20.91 -1.04
C SER A 182 3.87 -20.27 -0.68
N GLU A 183 4.33 -20.54 0.54
CA GLU A 183 5.70 -20.25 0.99
C GLU A 183 6.77 -21.16 0.37
N ILE A 184 6.40 -22.17 -0.44
CA ILE A 184 7.35 -22.97 -1.26
C ILE A 184 7.33 -22.55 -2.73
N HIS A 185 6.16 -22.23 -3.29
CA HIS A 185 5.97 -22.17 -4.74
C HIS A 185 5.05 -21.01 -5.15
N GLU A 186 5.65 -19.90 -5.61
CA GLU A 186 5.00 -18.61 -5.89
C GLU A 186 3.63 -18.65 -6.61
N ASN A 187 3.41 -19.62 -7.51
CA ASN A 187 2.16 -19.74 -8.27
C ASN A 187 1.04 -20.54 -7.55
N GLN A 188 1.29 -21.09 -6.36
CA GLN A 188 0.36 -22.01 -5.69
C GLN A 188 -0.35 -21.41 -4.48
N LEU A 189 -1.61 -21.80 -4.28
CA LEU A 189 -2.44 -21.37 -3.17
C LEU A 189 -3.46 -22.44 -2.76
N VAL A 190 -3.82 -22.50 -1.48
CA VAL A 190 -4.94 -23.31 -0.97
C VAL A 190 -6.16 -22.45 -0.64
N THR A 191 -7.35 -22.94 -0.97
CA THR A 191 -8.63 -22.31 -0.65
C THR A 191 -9.44 -23.14 0.35
N ALA A 192 -10.11 -22.47 1.29
CA ALA A 192 -11.08 -23.05 2.22
C ALA A 192 -12.50 -22.99 1.63
N SER A 193 -13.19 -24.14 1.54
CA SER A 193 -14.47 -24.26 0.83
C SER A 193 -15.67 -24.59 1.75
N GLY A 194 -16.84 -24.10 1.35
CA GLY A 194 -18.11 -24.31 2.08
C GLY A 194 -18.58 -25.77 2.14
N ASP A 195 -18.20 -26.60 1.18
CA ASP A 195 -18.46 -28.04 1.21
C ASP A 195 -17.65 -28.83 2.26
N GLY A 196 -16.70 -28.20 2.96
CA GLY A 196 -15.77 -28.86 3.88
C GLY A 196 -14.47 -29.35 3.21
N SER A 197 -14.28 -29.06 1.93
CA SER A 197 -13.05 -29.37 1.21
C SER A 197 -11.99 -28.28 1.34
N LEU A 198 -10.75 -28.69 1.10
CA LEU A 198 -9.59 -27.84 0.87
C LEU A 198 -9.13 -28.12 -0.55
N ARG A 199 -8.74 -27.08 -1.30
CA ARG A 199 -8.34 -27.21 -2.71
C ARG A 199 -7.07 -26.41 -2.97
N LEU A 200 -6.05 -27.07 -3.52
CA LEU A 200 -4.78 -26.47 -3.93
C LEU A 200 -4.83 -26.17 -5.42
N TRP A 201 -4.44 -24.96 -5.80
CA TRP A 201 -4.46 -24.44 -7.16
C TRP A 201 -3.06 -24.00 -7.58
N ASP A 202 -2.77 -24.04 -8.87
CA ASP A 202 -1.64 -23.34 -9.48
C ASP A 202 -2.22 -22.30 -10.44
N VAL A 203 -1.89 -21.02 -10.27
CA VAL A 203 -2.49 -19.93 -11.08
C VAL A 203 -2.03 -19.93 -12.53
N MET A 204 -1.05 -20.77 -12.89
CA MET A 204 -0.63 -21.00 -14.28
C MET A 204 -1.45 -22.10 -14.98
N LEU A 205 -2.40 -22.74 -14.29
CA LEU A 205 -3.28 -23.80 -14.81
C LEU A 205 -4.75 -23.34 -14.80
N ASN A 206 -5.45 -23.47 -15.94
CA ASN A 206 -6.78 -22.86 -16.12
C ASN A 206 -7.97 -23.73 -15.65
N ASP A 207 -7.82 -25.06 -15.57
CA ASP A 207 -8.99 -25.96 -15.69
C ASP A 207 -9.35 -26.78 -14.43
N LEU A 208 -8.41 -27.06 -13.50
CA LEU A 208 -8.67 -27.85 -12.28
C LEU A 208 -7.71 -27.50 -11.13
N PRO A 209 -8.11 -27.70 -9.86
CA PRO A 209 -7.18 -27.70 -8.72
C PRO A 209 -6.19 -28.87 -8.84
N ILE A 210 -4.92 -28.65 -8.47
CA ILE A 210 -3.85 -29.65 -8.45
C ILE A 210 -4.20 -30.81 -7.51
N ARG A 211 -4.83 -30.49 -6.38
CA ARG A 211 -5.18 -31.45 -5.33
C ARG A 211 -6.39 -30.94 -4.54
N ALA A 212 -7.24 -31.86 -4.11
CA ALA A 212 -8.33 -31.58 -3.18
C ALA A 212 -8.28 -32.57 -2.01
N TRP A 213 -8.74 -32.14 -0.84
CA TRP A 213 -8.88 -32.96 0.36
C TRP A 213 -10.28 -32.71 0.95
N GLN A 214 -11.02 -33.78 1.28
CA GLN A 214 -12.29 -33.67 2.01
C GLN A 214 -12.02 -33.89 3.51
N GLU A 215 -11.33 -32.95 4.14
CA GLU A 215 -10.95 -33.08 5.55
C GLU A 215 -12.10 -32.74 6.52
N HIS A 216 -12.97 -31.80 6.18
CA HIS A 216 -14.02 -31.35 7.09
C HIS A 216 -15.41 -31.82 6.66
N THR A 217 -16.30 -31.89 7.65
CA THR A 217 -17.69 -32.33 7.50
C THR A 217 -18.67 -31.15 7.36
N ARG A 218 -18.16 -29.93 7.53
CA ARG A 218 -18.84 -28.64 7.46
C ARG A 218 -17.92 -27.59 6.87
N GLU A 219 -18.48 -26.42 6.60
CA GLU A 219 -17.84 -25.22 6.06
C GLU A 219 -16.43 -24.99 6.64
N VAL A 220 -15.39 -24.99 5.79
CA VAL A 220 -14.04 -24.54 6.20
C VAL A 220 -14.02 -23.02 6.14
N PHE A 221 -13.76 -22.36 7.27
CA PHE A 221 -13.88 -20.89 7.37
C PHE A 221 -12.52 -20.16 7.40
N SER A 222 -11.42 -20.88 7.61
CA SER A 222 -10.05 -20.34 7.52
C SER A 222 -9.01 -21.39 7.17
N VAL A 223 -7.98 -20.95 6.43
CA VAL A 223 -6.75 -21.65 6.06
C VAL A 223 -5.65 -20.60 5.87
N ASP A 224 -4.39 -20.95 6.14
CA ASP A 224 -3.21 -20.06 6.00
C ASP A 224 -1.96 -20.88 5.63
N TRP A 225 -0.81 -20.24 5.38
CA TRP A 225 0.45 -20.87 4.94
C TRP A 225 1.66 -20.69 5.89
N SER A 226 2.40 -21.78 6.17
CA SER A 226 3.44 -21.75 7.20
C SER A 226 4.70 -21.04 6.73
N ASN A 227 5.08 -19.94 7.39
CA ASN A 227 6.30 -19.22 7.03
C ASN A 227 7.59 -19.97 7.45
N ILE A 228 7.50 -20.93 8.38
CA ILE A 228 8.65 -21.69 8.92
C ILE A 228 8.66 -23.15 8.45
N LYS A 229 7.65 -23.95 8.82
CA LYS A 229 7.47 -25.34 8.37
C LYS A 229 6.62 -25.31 7.11
N LYS A 230 7.22 -24.86 6.01
CA LYS A 230 6.57 -24.55 4.73
C LYS A 230 5.87 -25.77 4.07
N ASP A 231 5.67 -26.89 4.77
CA ASP A 231 5.23 -28.24 4.35
C ASP A 231 4.04 -28.90 5.15
N THR A 232 3.56 -28.36 6.29
CA THR A 232 2.35 -28.82 7.07
C THR A 232 1.08 -27.89 7.07
N PHE A 233 -0.18 -28.32 6.79
CA PHE A 233 -1.59 -27.73 6.93
C PHE A 233 -1.99 -27.35 8.37
N ALA A 234 -2.81 -26.29 8.54
CA ALA A 234 -3.83 -26.06 9.56
C ALA A 234 -5.06 -25.44 8.86
N SER A 235 -6.23 -26.06 9.02
CA SER A 235 -7.54 -25.57 8.54
C SER A 235 -8.56 -25.61 9.66
N SER A 236 -9.52 -24.68 9.70
CA SER A 236 -10.57 -24.63 10.73
C SER A 236 -11.97 -24.64 10.13
N SER A 237 -12.87 -25.43 10.73
CA SER A 237 -14.23 -25.65 10.22
C SER A 237 -15.31 -25.44 11.28
N TRP A 238 -16.53 -25.17 10.81
CA TRP A 238 -17.75 -25.20 11.61
C TRP A 238 -18.11 -26.59 12.16
N ASP A 239 -17.36 -27.66 11.84
CA ASP A 239 -17.42 -28.94 12.54
C ASP A 239 -16.70 -28.96 13.90
N GLY A 240 -16.13 -27.82 14.31
CA GLY A 240 -15.48 -27.64 15.60
C GLY A 240 -14.07 -28.22 15.65
N THR A 241 -13.53 -28.70 14.52
CA THR A 241 -12.17 -29.21 14.42
C THR A 241 -11.23 -28.21 13.76
N VAL A 242 -9.99 -28.19 14.24
CA VAL A 242 -8.85 -27.62 13.53
C VAL A 242 -7.94 -28.77 13.14
N LYS A 243 -7.65 -28.92 11.85
CA LYS A 243 -6.96 -30.09 11.31
C LYS A 243 -5.59 -29.73 10.79
N LEU A 244 -4.58 -30.49 11.21
CA LEU A 244 -3.24 -30.42 10.63
C LEU A 244 -3.11 -31.41 9.48
N VAL A 245 -3.01 -30.91 8.25
CA VAL A 245 -2.72 -31.74 7.07
C VAL A 245 -1.22 -31.83 6.88
N ARG A 246 -0.70 -32.94 6.36
CA ARG A 246 0.69 -33.04 5.93
C ARG A 246 0.72 -33.43 4.46
N ASP A 247 1.82 -33.10 3.81
CA ASP A 247 1.88 -32.82 2.38
C ASP A 247 0.96 -31.64 2.00
N ILE A 248 1.39 -30.40 2.35
CA ILE A 248 0.93 -29.04 1.90
C ILE A 248 0.17 -28.20 3.01
N PRO A 249 0.37 -26.84 3.17
CA PRO A 249 0.63 -26.20 4.52
C PRO A 249 0.50 -24.67 4.97
N SER A 250 0.15 -24.02 6.13
CA SER A 250 -0.52 -24.07 7.50
C SER A 250 -0.79 -22.63 8.05
N LEU A 251 -1.77 -22.40 8.94
CA LEU A 251 -1.68 -21.29 9.95
C LEU A 251 -0.67 -21.63 11.07
N PHE A 252 0.29 -20.75 11.36
CA PHE A 252 1.28 -20.89 12.46
C PHE A 252 1.66 -19.55 13.09
N SER A 253 2.33 -19.61 14.26
CA SER A 253 3.13 -18.48 14.73
C SER A 253 4.36 -18.28 13.82
N PRO A 254 4.59 -17.07 13.27
CA PRO A 254 5.76 -16.77 12.43
C PRO A 254 7.09 -16.79 13.20
N HIS A 255 7.06 -17.00 14.51
CA HIS A 255 8.23 -17.07 15.39
C HIS A 255 8.54 -18.48 15.93
N GLN A 256 7.56 -19.39 15.96
CA GLN A 256 7.77 -20.77 16.46
C GLN A 256 6.93 -21.80 15.67
N PRO A 257 7.56 -22.78 15.00
CA PRO A 257 6.90 -23.72 14.09
C PRO A 257 6.06 -24.82 14.79
N ASP A 258 5.91 -24.74 16.11
CA ASP A 258 5.11 -25.65 16.92
C ASP A 258 4.00 -24.90 17.69
N ILE A 259 3.85 -23.59 17.48
CA ILE A 259 2.82 -22.78 18.14
C ILE A 259 1.71 -22.42 17.16
N LEU A 260 0.48 -22.81 17.49
CA LEU A 260 -0.75 -22.54 16.75
C LEU A 260 -1.69 -21.69 17.61
N ALA A 261 -2.46 -20.78 16.99
CA ALA A 261 -3.54 -20.06 17.65
C ALA A 261 -4.87 -20.26 16.91
N THR A 262 -5.98 -20.25 17.63
CA THR A 262 -7.34 -20.42 17.08
C THR A 262 -8.33 -19.50 17.79
N CYS A 263 -9.21 -18.82 17.06
CA CYS A 263 -10.37 -18.13 17.62
C CYS A 263 -11.64 -19.00 17.60
N SER A 264 -12.66 -18.61 18.37
CA SER A 264 -13.81 -19.46 18.65
C SER A 264 -15.08 -18.66 18.98
N THR A 265 -16.25 -19.28 18.77
CA THR A 265 -17.56 -18.72 19.11
C THR A 265 -17.82 -18.68 20.63
N ASP A 266 -17.04 -19.42 21.44
CA ASP A 266 -17.04 -19.31 22.91
C ASP A 266 -16.37 -18.03 23.45
N GLY A 267 -16.00 -17.10 22.56
CA GLY A 267 -15.36 -15.82 22.89
C GLY A 267 -13.88 -15.92 23.27
N THR A 268 -13.30 -17.12 23.20
CA THR A 268 -11.89 -17.32 23.54
C THR A 268 -11.00 -17.39 22.31
N VAL A 269 -9.74 -17.04 22.53
CA VAL A 269 -8.63 -17.42 21.66
C VAL A 269 -7.79 -18.46 22.40
N LYS A 270 -7.50 -19.58 21.76
CA LYS A 270 -6.73 -20.69 22.35
C LYS A 270 -5.39 -20.82 21.62
N ILE A 271 -4.31 -21.03 22.38
CA ILE A 271 -2.95 -21.22 21.86
C ILE A 271 -2.51 -22.64 22.21
N PHE A 272 -1.96 -23.37 21.23
CA PHE A 272 -1.53 -24.75 21.35
C PHE A 272 -0.02 -24.87 21.12
N ASP A 273 0.64 -25.73 21.91
CA ASP A 273 2.04 -26.12 21.72
C ASP A 273 2.08 -27.57 21.23
N LEU A 274 2.35 -27.76 19.94
CA LEU A 274 2.34 -29.05 19.25
C LEU A 274 3.45 -30.00 19.72
N ARG A 275 4.38 -29.55 20.59
CA ARG A 275 5.39 -30.38 21.24
C ARG A 275 4.84 -31.10 22.48
N SER A 276 3.64 -30.73 22.97
CA SER A 276 3.05 -31.23 24.21
C SER A 276 1.91 -32.24 23.95
N PRO A 277 2.12 -33.56 24.12
CA PRO A 277 1.11 -34.56 23.76
C PRO A 277 0.13 -34.90 24.92
N ALA A 278 -1.17 -34.61 24.74
CA ALA A 278 -2.28 -35.26 25.46
C ALA A 278 -3.62 -34.93 24.77
N TYR A 279 -4.52 -35.86 24.46
CA TYR A 279 -4.68 -37.22 25.01
C TYR A 279 -4.77 -38.34 23.95
N VAL A 280 -4.39 -39.56 24.35
CA VAL A 280 -4.73 -40.81 23.65
C VAL A 280 -5.85 -41.54 24.42
N SER A 281 -6.78 -42.12 23.65
CA SER A 281 -8.01 -42.81 24.05
C SER A 281 -7.98 -43.67 25.32
N GLY A 282 -9.05 -43.57 26.12
CA GLY A 282 -9.48 -44.63 27.05
C GLY A 282 -10.68 -45.41 26.48
N PRO A 283 -10.88 -46.69 26.84
CA PRO A 283 -12.01 -47.47 26.32
C PRO A 283 -13.34 -46.90 26.83
N GLY A 284 -14.16 -46.37 25.91
CA GLY A 284 -15.45 -45.75 26.21
C GLY A 284 -15.55 -44.24 25.92
N THR A 285 -14.48 -43.59 25.47
CA THR A 285 -14.54 -42.18 25.04
C THR A 285 -14.95 -42.03 23.57
N ASN A 286 -15.84 -41.08 23.26
CA ASN A 286 -16.28 -40.81 21.88
C ASN A 286 -15.18 -40.10 21.08
N ASN A 287 -14.75 -40.68 19.96
CA ASN A 287 -13.64 -40.19 19.13
C ASN A 287 -13.89 -38.84 18.40
N PHE A 288 -15.04 -38.19 18.60
CA PHE A 288 -15.42 -36.94 17.93
C PHE A 288 -15.19 -35.68 18.78
N THR A 289 -14.92 -35.80 20.09
CA THR A 289 -14.93 -34.67 21.04
C THR A 289 -13.65 -34.48 21.85
N ASN A 290 -12.63 -35.32 21.64
CA ASN A 290 -11.37 -35.28 22.40
C ASN A 290 -10.25 -34.70 21.51
N PRO A 291 -9.72 -33.49 21.79
CA PRO A 291 -8.63 -32.91 21.03
C PRO A 291 -7.30 -33.63 21.30
N ILE A 292 -6.44 -33.67 20.28
CA ILE A 292 -5.12 -34.35 20.31
C ILE A 292 -4.10 -33.58 21.17
N SER A 293 -4.33 -32.28 21.39
CA SER A 293 -3.62 -31.41 22.32
C SER A 293 -4.60 -30.57 23.13
N ALA A 294 -4.35 -30.40 24.42
CA ALA A 294 -4.95 -29.32 25.20
C ALA A 294 -4.36 -27.95 24.78
N ALA A 295 -5.05 -26.86 25.13
CA ALA A 295 -4.51 -25.52 24.96
C ALA A 295 -3.46 -25.20 26.04
N ALA A 296 -2.34 -24.62 25.62
CA ALA A 296 -1.32 -24.09 26.52
C ALA A 296 -1.79 -22.80 27.19
N LEU A 297 -2.45 -21.91 26.43
CA LEU A 297 -3.08 -20.68 26.94
C LEU A 297 -4.50 -20.54 26.37
N THR A 298 -5.43 -20.07 27.19
CA THR A 298 -6.75 -19.58 26.78
C THR A 298 -6.88 -18.11 27.14
N VAL A 299 -7.10 -17.26 26.14
CA VAL A 299 -7.33 -15.82 26.27
C VAL A 299 -8.83 -15.56 26.19
N PRO A 300 -9.47 -14.96 27.21
CA PRO A 300 -10.88 -14.57 27.17
C PRO A 300 -11.02 -13.27 26.37
N ALA A 301 -10.95 -13.38 25.04
CA ALA A 301 -10.71 -12.25 24.16
C ALA A 301 -11.95 -11.39 23.85
N SER A 302 -13.15 -11.95 23.98
CA SER A 302 -14.43 -11.25 23.78
C SER A 302 -15.54 -11.86 24.63
N PRO A 303 -16.57 -11.09 25.04
CA PRO A 303 -17.82 -11.64 25.61
C PRO A 303 -18.75 -12.28 24.57
N GLY A 304 -18.40 -12.23 23.28
CA GLY A 304 -19.11 -12.90 22.18
C GLY A 304 -18.13 -13.53 21.20
N GLU A 305 -18.59 -14.03 20.06
CA GLU A 305 -17.77 -14.74 19.07
C GLU A 305 -16.55 -13.94 18.58
N VAL A 306 -15.37 -14.57 18.58
CA VAL A 306 -14.15 -14.02 17.96
C VAL A 306 -14.02 -14.59 16.55
N LEU A 307 -14.13 -13.71 15.55
CA LEU A 307 -14.25 -14.09 14.13
C LEU A 307 -12.91 -14.17 13.41
N THR A 308 -11.85 -13.61 14.00
CA THR A 308 -10.54 -13.45 13.36
C THR A 308 -9.44 -13.21 14.39
N ILE A 309 -8.24 -13.70 14.09
CA ILE A 309 -6.99 -13.42 14.80
C ILE A 309 -5.84 -13.31 13.80
N ASP A 310 -4.75 -12.62 14.19
CA ASP A 310 -3.48 -12.65 13.45
C ASP A 310 -2.26 -12.39 14.35
N TRP A 311 -1.12 -13.02 14.04
CA TRP A 311 0.14 -12.90 14.77
C TRP A 311 0.99 -11.74 14.24
N ASN A 312 1.57 -10.93 15.14
CA ASN A 312 2.51 -9.92 14.70
C ASN A 312 3.81 -10.57 14.19
N LYS A 313 4.13 -10.36 12.91
CA LYS A 313 5.28 -10.97 12.22
C LYS A 313 6.64 -10.53 12.79
N TYR A 314 6.70 -9.44 13.54
CA TYR A 314 7.95 -8.82 14.02
C TYR A 314 8.08 -8.79 15.55
N ARG A 315 6.96 -8.73 16.29
CA ARG A 315 6.91 -8.71 17.75
C ARG A 315 6.43 -10.10 18.26
N PRO A 316 7.34 -10.97 18.74
CA PRO A 316 6.95 -12.28 19.26
C PRO A 316 5.92 -12.17 20.38
N PHE A 317 5.00 -13.14 20.43
CA PHE A 317 3.90 -13.23 21.41
C PHE A 317 2.81 -12.15 21.30
N LEU A 318 2.89 -11.21 20.36
CA LEU A 318 1.83 -10.21 20.14
C LEU A 318 0.79 -10.73 19.13
N LEU A 319 -0.48 -10.75 19.52
CA LEU A 319 -1.59 -11.29 18.73
C LEU A 319 -2.75 -10.28 18.63
N ALA A 320 -3.27 -10.02 17.43
CA ALA A 320 -4.51 -9.26 17.23
C ALA A 320 -5.72 -10.19 17.18
N SER A 321 -6.89 -9.67 17.56
CA SER A 321 -8.19 -10.37 17.47
C SER A 321 -9.33 -9.40 17.15
N GLY A 322 -10.34 -9.85 16.41
CA GLY A 322 -11.57 -9.12 16.13
C GLY A 322 -12.82 -10.01 16.28
N GLY A 323 -13.94 -9.43 16.73
CA GLY A 323 -15.15 -10.20 17.07
C GLY A 323 -16.48 -9.48 16.80
N VAL A 324 -17.57 -10.15 17.20
CA VAL A 324 -18.94 -9.63 17.08
C VAL A 324 -19.27 -8.50 18.05
N ASP A 325 -18.42 -8.30 19.07
CA ASP A 325 -18.43 -7.16 19.99
C ASP A 325 -18.01 -5.83 19.34
N LYS A 326 -17.63 -5.84 18.04
CA LYS A 326 -17.18 -4.70 17.23
C LYS A 326 -15.78 -4.18 17.60
N LEU A 327 -15.06 -4.89 18.47
CA LEU A 327 -13.80 -4.45 19.03
C LEU A 327 -12.63 -5.15 18.34
N VAL A 328 -11.48 -4.47 18.28
CA VAL A 328 -10.20 -5.10 17.95
C VAL A 328 -9.29 -4.99 19.15
N ASN A 329 -8.82 -6.14 19.63
CA ASN A 329 -7.98 -6.25 20.81
C ASN A 329 -6.61 -6.78 20.40
N ILE A 330 -5.55 -6.16 20.95
CA ILE A 330 -4.15 -6.56 20.79
C ILE A 330 -3.71 -7.16 22.13
N TRP A 331 -3.17 -8.37 22.07
CA TRP A 331 -2.84 -9.21 23.22
C TRP A 331 -1.36 -9.52 23.27
N ASP A 332 -0.74 -9.18 24.38
CA ASP A 332 0.56 -9.68 24.77
C ASP A 332 0.38 -11.06 25.43
N CYS A 333 0.83 -12.11 24.74
CA CYS A 333 0.81 -13.48 25.26
C CYS A 333 2.02 -13.82 26.16
N ARG A 334 2.85 -12.85 26.57
CA ARG A 334 3.99 -13.03 27.52
C ARG A 334 3.55 -13.27 28.98
N MET A 335 2.74 -14.29 29.20
CA MET A 335 2.67 -15.01 30.48
C MET A 335 2.63 -16.51 30.23
N ILE A 336 3.76 -17.05 29.76
CA ILE A 336 3.96 -18.50 29.59
C ILE A 336 5.15 -18.93 30.44
N LYS A 337 4.88 -19.66 31.52
CA LYS A 337 5.84 -20.63 32.07
C LYS A 337 5.70 -21.90 31.24
N PRO A 338 6.72 -22.35 30.49
CA PRO A 338 6.60 -23.57 29.71
C PRO A 338 6.36 -24.78 30.64
N GLY A 339 5.25 -25.49 30.43
CA GLY A 339 4.93 -26.75 31.15
C GLY A 339 3.65 -26.75 31.99
N GLU A 340 2.96 -25.63 32.18
CA GLU A 340 1.64 -25.60 32.84
C GLU A 340 0.52 -25.56 31.78
N LEU A 341 -0.41 -26.54 31.81
CA LEU A 341 -1.52 -26.67 30.85
C LEU A 341 -2.78 -25.93 31.30
N ASN A 342 -3.64 -25.54 30.36
CA ASN A 342 -4.94 -24.88 30.59
C ASN A 342 -4.84 -23.56 31.38
N GLN A 343 -3.74 -22.80 31.24
CA GLN A 343 -3.67 -21.46 31.83
C GLN A 343 -4.69 -20.51 31.16
N VAL A 344 -5.35 -19.68 31.96
CA VAL A 344 -6.20 -18.57 31.48
C VAL A 344 -5.43 -17.27 31.68
N GLY A 345 -5.23 -16.48 30.63
CA GLY A 345 -4.35 -15.31 30.67
C GLY A 345 -4.19 -14.61 29.33
N GLY A 346 -3.05 -13.94 29.14
CA GLY A 346 -2.82 -12.96 28.07
C GLY A 346 -3.21 -11.55 28.53
N ALA A 347 -2.30 -10.60 28.38
CA ALA A 347 -2.53 -9.21 28.76
C ALA A 347 -3.04 -8.42 27.55
N ARG A 348 -4.18 -7.73 27.67
CA ARG A 348 -4.63 -6.82 26.61
C ARG A 348 -3.82 -5.54 26.64
N GLU A 349 -2.88 -5.41 25.72
CA GLU A 349 -1.97 -4.26 25.60
C GLU A 349 -2.72 -3.05 25.04
N THR A 350 -3.42 -3.23 23.92
CA THR A 350 -4.19 -2.18 23.25
C THR A 350 -5.61 -2.67 22.92
N GLN A 351 -6.58 -1.74 22.97
CA GLN A 351 -7.92 -1.93 22.42
C GLN A 351 -8.20 -0.80 21.41
N LEU A 352 -8.51 -1.18 20.18
CA LEU A 352 -8.86 -0.27 19.09
C LEU A 352 -10.39 -0.20 18.96
N PHE A 353 -10.88 0.99 18.64
CA PHE A 353 -12.31 1.31 18.60
C PHE A 353 -12.68 1.94 17.25
N GLY A 354 -13.96 1.82 16.89
CA GLY A 354 -14.58 2.65 15.86
C GLY A 354 -15.38 1.90 14.79
N HIS A 355 -15.21 0.57 14.69
CA HIS A 355 -16.09 -0.26 13.86
C HIS A 355 -17.52 -0.27 14.46
N GLU A 356 -18.53 -0.20 13.59
CA GLU A 356 -19.93 -0.08 13.99
C GLU A 356 -20.69 -1.40 13.95
N TYR A 357 -20.09 -2.43 13.35
CA TYR A 357 -20.57 -3.81 13.29
C TYR A 357 -19.40 -4.79 13.53
N ALA A 358 -19.68 -6.09 13.46
CA ALA A 358 -18.73 -7.15 13.78
C ALA A 358 -17.47 -7.13 12.88
N VAL A 359 -16.28 -7.34 13.47
CA VAL A 359 -15.01 -7.30 12.75
C VAL A 359 -14.71 -8.69 12.16
N ARG A 360 -14.72 -8.79 10.83
CA ARG A 360 -14.65 -10.05 10.08
C ARG A 360 -13.22 -10.55 9.80
N LYS A 361 -12.25 -9.65 9.63
CA LYS A 361 -10.82 -9.99 9.43
C LYS A 361 -9.93 -8.93 10.11
N VAL A 362 -8.82 -9.36 10.71
CA VAL A 362 -7.70 -8.52 11.12
C VAL A 362 -6.42 -9.11 10.53
N GLN A 363 -5.45 -8.27 10.15
CA GLN A 363 -4.20 -8.71 9.54
C GLN A 363 -3.08 -7.69 9.77
N TRP A 364 -1.97 -8.11 10.38
CA TRP A 364 -0.77 -7.31 10.55
C TRP A 364 -0.05 -7.10 9.20
N SER A 365 0.64 -5.98 9.04
CA SER A 365 1.46 -5.76 7.85
C SER A 365 2.61 -6.79 7.78
N PRO A 366 2.77 -7.52 6.65
CA PRO A 366 3.88 -8.44 6.47
C PRO A 366 5.23 -7.74 6.25
N HIS A 367 5.26 -6.39 6.36
CA HIS A 367 6.40 -5.51 6.13
C HIS A 367 6.71 -4.54 7.30
N ARG A 368 5.75 -4.21 8.18
CA ARG A 368 5.96 -3.28 9.31
C ARG A 368 5.28 -3.79 10.58
N ALA A 369 6.04 -3.84 11.68
CA ALA A 369 5.58 -4.30 12.99
C ALA A 369 4.35 -3.54 13.52
N GLU A 370 4.27 -2.25 13.27
CA GLU A 370 3.35 -1.33 13.96
C GLU A 370 1.97 -1.21 13.31
N VAL A 371 1.71 -1.92 12.20
CA VAL A 371 0.56 -1.66 11.31
C VAL A 371 -0.41 -2.83 11.30
N LEU A 372 -1.68 -2.57 11.64
CA LEU A 372 -2.77 -3.55 11.63
C LEU A 372 -3.90 -3.09 10.71
N ALA A 373 -4.24 -3.91 9.72
CA ALA A 373 -5.43 -3.74 8.89
C ALA A 373 -6.63 -4.50 9.52
N THR A 374 -7.82 -3.94 9.40
CA THR A 374 -9.07 -4.51 9.94
C THR A 374 -10.21 -4.35 8.92
N ALA A 375 -11.14 -5.29 8.87
CA ALA A 375 -12.30 -5.29 7.98
C ALA A 375 -13.56 -5.74 8.72
N SER A 376 -14.70 -5.09 8.46
CA SER A 376 -15.93 -5.24 9.26
C SER A 376 -17.19 -5.32 8.41
N TYR A 377 -18.26 -5.88 8.98
CA TYR A 377 -19.60 -5.88 8.40
C TYR A 377 -20.25 -4.47 8.36
N ASP A 378 -19.58 -3.43 8.86
CA ASP A 378 -19.95 -2.02 8.65
C ASP A 378 -19.55 -1.48 7.27
N MET A 379 -19.11 -2.37 6.38
CA MET A 379 -18.60 -2.07 5.02
C MET A 379 -17.34 -1.18 5.00
N THR A 380 -16.67 -1.00 6.14
CA THR A 380 -15.37 -0.32 6.22
C THR A 380 -14.22 -1.31 6.42
N CYS A 381 -13.11 -1.02 5.74
CA CYS A 381 -11.78 -1.47 6.14
C CYS A 381 -11.03 -0.30 6.77
N ARG A 382 -10.14 -0.57 7.72
CA ARG A 382 -9.36 0.45 8.43
C ARG A 382 -7.92 0.00 8.58
N VAL A 383 -7.00 0.95 8.61
CA VAL A 383 -5.59 0.72 8.95
C VAL A 383 -5.31 1.48 10.23
N SER A 384 -4.83 0.77 11.24
CA SER A 384 -4.43 1.31 12.53
C SER A 384 -2.91 1.19 12.67
N MET A 385 -2.29 2.12 13.39
CA MET A 385 -0.89 2.03 13.77
C MET A 385 -0.72 2.25 15.28
N GLU A 386 0.24 1.56 15.90
CA GLU A 386 0.69 1.92 17.24
C GLU A 386 1.52 3.21 17.19
N ASP A 387 1.22 4.14 18.10
CA ASP A 387 1.63 5.55 17.98
C ASP A 387 2.89 5.86 18.81
N GLU A 388 4.07 5.65 18.22
CA GLU A 388 5.35 6.19 18.74
C GLU A 388 5.58 7.68 18.34
N GLY A 389 4.50 8.45 18.11
CA GLY A 389 4.58 9.89 17.86
C GLY A 389 5.01 10.28 16.44
N THR A 390 5.11 9.32 15.53
CA THR A 390 5.44 9.56 14.11
C THR A 390 4.20 9.42 13.23
N LYS A 391 3.59 10.57 12.88
CA LYS A 391 2.64 10.63 11.77
C LYS A 391 3.39 10.32 10.47
N LEU A 392 3.05 9.19 9.85
CA LEU A 392 3.40 8.88 8.46
C LEU A 392 2.24 9.28 7.55
N ASP A 393 2.54 9.80 6.37
CA ASP A 393 1.55 10.04 5.32
C ASP A 393 1.08 8.69 4.73
N PRO A 394 -0.23 8.46 4.45
CA PRO A 394 -0.69 7.24 3.78
C PRO A 394 -0.03 7.00 2.43
N THR A 395 0.37 8.06 1.72
CA THR A 395 1.05 7.96 0.42
C THR A 395 2.44 7.34 0.52
N ASP A 396 3.16 7.48 1.65
CA ASP A 396 4.42 6.76 1.91
C ASP A 396 4.22 5.24 1.94
N ILE A 397 3.08 4.77 2.44
CA ILE A 397 2.78 3.33 2.56
C ILE A 397 2.60 2.73 1.17
N PHE A 398 1.91 3.43 0.28
CA PHE A 398 1.77 3.01 -1.11
C PHE A 398 3.05 3.23 -1.93
N SER A 399 3.77 4.36 -1.77
CA SER A 399 4.99 4.65 -2.54
C SER A 399 6.10 3.62 -2.28
N SER A 400 6.27 3.21 -1.01
CA SER A 400 7.20 2.14 -0.63
C SER A 400 6.73 0.75 -1.04
N SER A 401 5.41 0.48 -1.04
CA SER A 401 4.86 -0.82 -1.47
C SER A 401 4.81 -1.01 -2.99
N LEU A 402 4.88 0.07 -3.79
CA LEU A 402 4.93 -0.01 -5.26
C LEU A 402 6.14 -0.82 -5.77
N GLU A 403 7.28 -0.77 -5.06
CA GLU A 403 8.44 -1.57 -5.41
C GLU A 403 8.16 -3.07 -5.22
N THR A 404 7.70 -3.46 -4.03
CA THR A 404 7.40 -4.87 -3.70
C THR A 404 6.31 -5.48 -4.57
N LEU A 405 5.28 -4.70 -4.93
CA LEU A 405 4.09 -5.20 -5.63
C LEU A 405 4.16 -5.15 -7.16
N PHE A 406 4.96 -4.24 -7.72
CA PHE A 406 5.01 -4.01 -9.18
C PHE A 406 6.43 -3.82 -9.74
N ASP A 407 7.47 -3.93 -8.90
CA ASP A 407 8.86 -3.56 -9.23
C ASP A 407 8.93 -2.11 -9.78
N TYR A 408 8.13 -1.23 -9.17
CA TYR A 408 8.14 0.21 -9.43
C TYR A 408 9.09 0.89 -8.45
N GLN A 409 10.27 1.30 -8.93
CA GLN A 409 11.24 2.02 -8.09
C GLN A 409 10.64 3.31 -7.50
N PRO A 410 10.87 3.60 -6.21
CA PRO A 410 10.32 4.78 -5.54
C PRO A 410 11.02 6.07 -6.01
N ILE A 411 10.26 7.15 -6.11
CA ILE A 411 10.78 8.48 -6.51
C ILE A 411 11.18 9.29 -5.27
N THR A 412 10.40 9.20 -4.20
CA THR A 412 10.68 9.77 -2.88
C THR A 412 10.86 8.64 -1.85
N LEU A 413 11.61 8.91 -0.79
CA LEU A 413 12.05 7.93 0.21
C LEU A 413 11.54 8.24 1.64
N ALA A 414 10.83 9.37 1.80
CA ALA A 414 10.22 9.85 3.04
C ALA A 414 9.31 11.05 2.72
N SER A 415 8.07 11.07 3.24
CA SER A 415 7.15 12.21 3.16
C SER A 415 7.41 13.26 4.26
N ALA A 416 6.70 14.40 4.20
CA ALA A 416 6.78 15.55 5.11
C ALA A 416 6.78 15.19 6.62
N GLY A 417 7.61 15.88 7.41
CA GLY A 417 7.68 15.76 8.88
C GLY A 417 8.19 14.44 9.46
N THR A 418 8.48 13.43 8.62
CA THR A 418 9.00 12.11 9.03
C THR A 418 10.49 12.19 9.38
N VAL A 419 11.02 11.13 10.02
CA VAL A 419 12.46 10.99 10.29
C VAL A 419 13.05 10.02 9.27
N TYR A 420 13.94 10.53 8.41
CA TYR A 420 14.67 9.72 7.44
C TYR A 420 16.08 9.41 7.95
N ILE A 421 16.51 8.16 7.80
CA ILE A 421 17.84 7.69 8.19
C ILE A 421 18.56 7.18 6.95
N HIS A 422 19.77 7.68 6.72
CA HIS A 422 20.67 7.22 5.68
C HIS A 422 21.96 6.72 6.32
N GLU A 423 22.39 5.52 5.92
CA GLU A 423 23.64 4.91 6.36
C GLU A 423 24.56 4.80 5.15
N HIS A 424 25.59 5.65 5.13
CA HIS A 424 26.59 5.70 4.07
C HIS A 424 27.82 4.89 4.49
N ASN A 425 28.23 3.94 3.65
CA ASN A 425 29.44 3.15 3.85
C ASN A 425 30.53 3.66 2.91
N PRO A 426 31.42 4.58 3.35
CA PRO A 426 32.42 5.17 2.47
C PRO A 426 33.36 4.08 1.92
N PRO A 427 33.74 4.14 0.62
CA PRO A 427 34.62 3.14 0.02
C PRO A 427 35.94 2.99 0.80
N SER A 428 36.38 1.75 1.01
CA SER A 428 37.58 1.41 1.79
C SER A 428 38.92 1.93 1.23
N ASN A 429 38.89 2.65 0.11
CA ASN A 429 40.04 3.23 -0.58
C ASN A 429 40.47 4.59 0.01
N GLY A 430 40.41 4.74 1.34
CA GLY A 430 40.99 5.88 2.06
C GLY A 430 40.28 7.24 1.89
N LEU A 431 39.00 7.25 1.52
CA LEU A 431 38.22 8.49 1.31
C LEU A 431 37.75 9.17 2.62
N CYS A 432 37.83 8.49 3.78
CA CYS A 432 37.43 9.01 5.07
C CYS A 432 38.40 8.55 6.18
N ALA A 433 38.58 9.35 7.22
CA ALA A 433 39.50 9.09 8.33
C ALA A 433 39.03 8.02 9.33
N THR A 434 37.78 7.53 9.22
CA THR A 434 37.23 6.49 10.11
C THR A 434 36.59 5.34 9.31
N PRO A 435 36.85 4.06 9.67
CA PRO A 435 36.32 2.89 8.96
C PRO A 435 34.91 2.50 9.44
N THR A 436 34.07 3.49 9.76
CA THR A 436 32.76 3.32 10.39
C THR A 436 31.66 3.88 9.50
N SER A 437 30.53 3.16 9.39
CA SER A 437 29.35 3.62 8.64
C SER A 437 28.89 4.99 9.13
N LEU A 438 28.79 5.95 8.21
CA LEU A 438 28.36 7.32 8.51
C LEU A 438 26.84 7.37 8.52
N LYS A 439 26.26 7.53 9.71
CA LYS A 439 24.81 7.68 9.90
C LYS A 439 24.40 9.14 9.80
N ILE A 440 23.49 9.43 8.87
CA ILE A 440 22.81 10.71 8.70
C ILE A 440 21.36 10.53 9.14
N THR A 441 20.89 11.38 10.06
CA THR A 441 19.51 11.38 10.55
C THR A 441 18.89 12.72 10.22
N LEU A 442 17.85 12.75 9.40
CA LEU A 442 17.17 13.95 8.96
C LEU A 442 15.71 13.97 9.43
N ARG A 443 15.12 15.16 9.50
CA ARG A 443 13.67 15.34 9.41
C ARG A 443 13.33 15.95 8.06
N THR A 444 12.31 15.45 7.39
CA THR A 444 11.75 16.12 6.21
C THR A 444 10.98 17.38 6.61
N PRO A 445 11.07 18.47 5.83
CA PRO A 445 10.27 19.66 6.05
C PRO A 445 8.75 19.41 6.03
N ASP A 446 8.02 20.09 6.91
CA ASP A 446 6.56 20.22 6.87
C ASP A 446 6.26 21.68 6.51
N THR A 447 6.16 21.96 5.20
CA THR A 447 6.11 23.32 4.65
C THR A 447 4.71 23.92 4.74
N LEU A 448 4.60 25.25 4.72
CA LEU A 448 3.28 25.91 4.73
C LEU A 448 2.45 25.51 3.51
N ALA A 449 1.13 25.37 3.66
CA ALA A 449 0.25 24.86 2.60
C ALA A 449 0.25 25.67 1.29
N ALA A 450 0.63 26.95 1.34
CA ALA A 450 0.84 27.78 0.14
C ALA A 450 2.08 27.35 -0.69
N ASN A 451 3.04 26.68 -0.04
CA ASN A 451 4.35 26.29 -0.58
C ASN A 451 4.45 24.79 -0.92
N TRP A 452 3.41 23.98 -0.66
CA TRP A 452 3.39 22.54 -1.00
C TRP A 452 3.70 22.25 -2.48
N SER A 453 3.35 23.19 -3.37
CA SER A 453 3.67 23.12 -4.80
C SER A 453 5.17 23.21 -5.15
N LEU A 454 6.04 23.46 -4.16
CA LEU A 454 7.50 23.42 -4.33
C LEU A 454 8.07 22.00 -4.22
N HIS A 455 7.34 21.06 -3.63
CA HIS A 455 7.79 19.68 -3.37
C HIS A 455 9.09 19.58 -2.51
N ALA A 456 9.31 20.56 -1.63
CA ALA A 456 10.47 20.65 -0.72
C ALA A 456 10.33 19.81 0.57
N SER A 457 9.39 18.86 0.61
CA SER A 457 9.04 18.07 1.81
C SER A 457 9.52 16.61 1.75
N ASP A 458 10.25 16.23 0.71
CA ASP A 458 10.59 14.84 0.41
C ASP A 458 12.11 14.60 0.36
N VAL A 459 12.53 13.35 0.60
CA VAL A 459 13.89 12.88 0.24
C VAL A 459 13.84 12.16 -1.10
N TRP A 460 14.33 12.82 -2.14
CA TRP A 460 14.30 12.31 -3.51
C TRP A 460 15.31 11.18 -3.77
N ALA A 461 14.96 10.25 -4.66
CA ALA A 461 15.86 9.20 -5.13
C ALA A 461 17.13 9.77 -5.75
N SER A 462 17.04 10.92 -6.44
CA SER A 462 18.18 11.68 -6.95
C SER A 462 19.08 12.25 -5.85
N SER A 463 18.48 12.71 -4.74
CA SER A 463 19.20 13.25 -3.58
C SER A 463 19.98 12.13 -2.87
N ARG A 464 19.34 10.97 -2.68
CA ARG A 464 20.03 9.77 -2.22
C ARG A 464 21.12 9.32 -3.19
N TYR A 465 20.87 9.25 -4.50
CA TYR A 465 21.85 8.76 -5.46
C TYR A 465 23.10 9.65 -5.49
N LEU A 466 22.94 10.97 -5.40
CA LEU A 466 24.06 11.91 -5.27
C LEU A 466 24.85 11.66 -3.98
N ALA A 467 24.16 11.47 -2.84
CA ALA A 467 24.76 11.17 -1.55
C ALA A 467 25.48 9.80 -1.48
N ASP A 468 24.97 8.76 -2.15
CA ASP A 468 25.64 7.45 -2.23
C ASP A 468 26.91 7.50 -3.12
N HIS A 469 27.13 8.56 -3.92
CA HIS A 469 28.23 8.68 -4.90
C HIS A 469 29.02 10.00 -4.78
N LEU A 470 29.34 10.45 -3.56
CA LEU A 470 30.13 11.68 -3.35
C LEU A 470 31.56 11.63 -3.94
N ASP A 471 32.08 10.44 -4.25
CA ASP A 471 33.36 10.25 -4.93
C ASP A 471 33.36 10.88 -6.34
N GLN A 472 32.23 10.81 -7.05
CA GLN A 472 32.04 11.40 -8.38
C GLN A 472 31.98 12.95 -8.37
N LEU A 473 31.94 13.58 -7.19
CA LEU A 473 32.09 15.04 -7.04
C LEU A 473 33.56 15.49 -7.06
N GLY A 474 34.52 14.56 -6.94
CA GLY A 474 35.95 14.87 -7.04
C GLY A 474 36.51 15.78 -5.94
N LEU A 475 35.83 15.93 -4.79
CA LEU A 475 36.18 16.86 -3.71
C LEU A 475 37.65 16.79 -3.26
N ASN A 476 38.21 15.58 -3.11
CA ASN A 476 39.63 15.38 -2.76
C ASN A 476 40.63 15.79 -3.86
N THR A 477 40.14 16.17 -5.05
CA THR A 477 40.95 16.63 -6.20
C THR A 477 40.67 18.10 -6.57
N PHE A 478 39.77 18.78 -5.85
CA PHE A 478 39.46 20.18 -6.08
C PHE A 478 40.68 21.06 -5.82
N LYS A 479 41.19 21.67 -6.88
CA LYS A 479 42.26 22.67 -6.80
C LYS A 479 41.64 24.02 -6.43
N THR A 480 41.58 24.29 -5.13
CA THR A 480 41.46 25.65 -4.61
C THR A 480 42.68 26.48 -5.05
N ALA A 481 42.52 27.80 -5.14
CA ALA A 481 43.66 28.70 -5.41
C ALA A 481 44.63 28.79 -4.21
N GLU A 482 44.10 28.55 -3.00
CA GLU A 482 44.83 28.53 -1.73
C GLU A 482 44.56 27.17 -1.05
N PRO A 483 45.56 26.27 -0.93
CA PRO A 483 45.37 24.92 -0.39
C PRO A 483 44.91 24.85 1.08
N GLU A 484 45.08 25.94 1.83
CA GLU A 484 44.65 26.06 3.24
C GLU A 484 43.20 26.56 3.40
N GLN A 485 42.52 26.95 2.31
CA GLN A 485 41.10 27.30 2.35
C GLN A 485 40.21 26.06 2.13
N PRO A 486 39.06 25.97 2.82
CA PRO A 486 38.10 24.89 2.61
C PRO A 486 37.37 25.02 1.27
N VAL A 487 37.06 23.87 0.65
CA VAL A 487 36.27 23.82 -0.59
C VAL A 487 34.85 24.31 -0.29
N ARG A 488 34.41 25.38 -0.96
CA ARG A 488 33.08 25.96 -0.72
C ARG A 488 32.03 25.21 -1.54
N VAL A 489 31.05 24.61 -0.86
CA VAL A 489 29.99 23.81 -1.47
C VAL A 489 28.63 24.48 -1.23
N LEU A 490 27.78 24.55 -2.25
CA LEU A 490 26.39 24.98 -2.15
C LEU A 490 25.45 23.85 -2.56
N GLU A 491 24.46 23.53 -1.73
CA GLU A 491 23.31 22.72 -2.13
C GLU A 491 22.11 23.63 -2.42
N LEU A 492 21.55 23.53 -3.63
CA LEU A 492 20.34 24.25 -4.05
C LEU A 492 19.15 23.28 -4.11
N GLY A 493 18.01 23.66 -3.51
CA GLY A 493 16.84 22.77 -3.43
C GLY A 493 17.09 21.60 -2.48
N ALA A 494 17.71 21.89 -1.34
CA ALA A 494 18.21 20.90 -0.38
C ALA A 494 17.10 20.05 0.27
N ALA A 495 15.87 20.58 0.41
CA ALA A 495 14.77 20.02 1.20
C ALA A 495 15.20 19.62 2.63
N ALA A 496 15.61 18.37 2.83
CA ALA A 496 16.13 17.86 4.09
C ALA A 496 17.66 18.03 4.26
N GLY A 497 18.42 18.31 3.19
CA GLY A 497 19.87 18.59 3.20
C GLY A 497 20.79 17.38 3.09
N LEU A 498 20.34 16.26 2.52
CA LEU A 498 21.06 14.98 2.57
C LEU A 498 22.48 15.06 1.95
N PRO A 499 22.68 15.45 0.67
CA PRO A 499 24.00 15.70 0.09
C PRO A 499 24.91 16.61 0.91
N GLY A 500 24.48 17.84 1.24
CA GLY A 500 25.35 18.81 1.89
C GLY A 500 25.76 18.40 3.31
N ILE A 501 24.83 17.83 4.07
CA ILE A 501 25.10 17.32 5.42
C ILE A 501 26.03 16.10 5.37
N LEU A 502 25.88 15.20 4.39
CA LEU A 502 26.81 14.07 4.24
C LEU A 502 28.20 14.52 3.76
N ILE A 503 28.30 15.49 2.85
CA ILE A 503 29.58 16.11 2.45
C ILE A 503 30.30 16.68 3.68
N ALA A 504 29.61 17.49 4.48
CA ALA A 504 30.15 18.07 5.71
C ALA A 504 30.50 17.04 6.81
N LYS A 505 30.00 15.80 6.71
CA LYS A 505 30.32 14.70 7.63
C LYS A 505 31.39 13.73 7.10
N THR A 506 31.76 13.87 5.82
CA THR A 506 32.69 12.95 5.13
C THR A 506 34.05 13.59 4.89
N PHE A 507 34.10 14.92 4.72
CA PHE A 507 35.32 15.66 4.35
C PHE A 507 35.61 16.78 5.37
N ASP A 508 36.85 16.81 5.90
CA ASP A 508 37.22 17.74 6.99
C ASP A 508 37.51 19.18 6.51
N ASN A 509 37.79 19.40 5.21
CA ASN A 509 38.20 20.69 4.64
C ASN A 509 37.14 21.27 3.66
N VAL A 510 35.90 21.38 4.11
CA VAL A 510 34.77 21.93 3.33
C VAL A 510 34.05 23.04 4.09
N SER A 511 33.39 23.93 3.35
CA SER A 511 32.45 24.91 3.90
C SER A 511 31.16 24.82 3.10
N VAL A 512 30.15 24.20 3.70
CA VAL A 512 28.89 23.85 3.03
C VAL A 512 27.78 24.84 3.41
N VAL A 513 27.03 25.28 2.40
CA VAL A 513 25.75 25.97 2.59
C VAL A 513 24.66 25.11 1.98
N VAL A 514 23.70 24.66 2.80
CA VAL A 514 22.49 24.00 2.31
C VAL A 514 21.36 25.01 2.21
N SER A 515 20.69 25.08 1.06
CA SER A 515 19.74 26.16 0.78
C SER A 515 18.51 25.72 0.01
N ASP A 516 17.40 26.39 0.34
CA ASP A 516 16.10 26.18 -0.27
C ASP A 516 15.26 27.46 -0.21
N TYR A 517 14.01 27.39 -0.67
CA TYR A 517 13.09 28.52 -0.71
C TYR A 517 12.89 29.18 0.67
N PRO A 518 12.63 30.51 0.75
CA PRO A 518 12.45 31.22 2.03
C PRO A 518 11.15 30.92 2.82
N ASP A 519 10.81 29.65 3.03
CA ASP A 519 9.80 29.20 3.99
C ASP A 519 10.45 29.01 5.38
N GLU A 520 9.81 29.52 6.43
CA GLU A 520 10.36 29.53 7.79
C GLU A 520 10.49 28.10 8.37
N LEU A 521 9.54 27.21 8.09
CA LEU A 521 9.52 25.83 8.57
C LEU A 521 10.54 24.98 7.80
N LEU A 522 10.67 25.21 6.50
CA LEU A 522 11.67 24.61 5.61
C LEU A 522 13.09 24.89 6.11
N ILE A 523 13.46 26.17 6.21
CA ILE A 523 14.82 26.57 6.57
C ILE A 523 15.14 26.27 8.03
N LYS A 524 14.15 26.33 8.93
CA LYS A 524 14.31 25.85 10.31
C LYS A 524 14.58 24.34 10.37
N THR A 525 13.81 23.52 9.65
CA THR A 525 14.00 22.06 9.64
C THR A 525 15.37 21.70 9.06
N LEU A 526 15.80 22.42 8.02
CA LEU A 526 17.13 22.26 7.41
C LEU A 526 18.27 22.63 8.39
N ALA A 527 18.09 23.69 9.20
CA ALA A 527 19.03 24.05 10.27
C ALA A 527 19.06 22.99 11.40
N GLU A 528 17.90 22.54 11.86
CA GLU A 528 17.80 21.46 12.87
C GLU A 528 18.46 20.15 12.39
N ASN A 529 18.44 19.87 11.08
CA ASN A 529 19.13 18.72 10.49
C ASN A 529 20.66 18.88 10.49
N VAL A 530 21.17 20.07 10.21
CA VAL A 530 22.61 20.40 10.29
C VAL A 530 23.13 20.20 11.72
N GLU A 531 22.41 20.74 12.72
CA GLU A 531 22.75 20.58 14.14
C GLU A 531 22.68 19.10 14.57
N ARG A 532 21.58 18.41 14.26
CA ARG A 532 21.33 17.01 14.62
C ARG A 532 22.41 16.04 14.13
N ASN A 533 23.07 16.36 13.02
CA ASN A 533 24.13 15.53 12.44
C ASN A 533 25.53 15.85 12.96
N GLY A 534 25.69 16.90 13.76
CA GLY A 534 26.97 17.30 14.35
C GLY A 534 27.91 18.02 13.38
N VAL A 535 27.37 18.67 12.34
CA VAL A 535 28.16 19.29 11.26
C VAL A 535 28.05 20.83 11.22
N ALA A 536 27.53 21.46 12.27
CA ALA A 536 27.27 22.91 12.32
C ALA A 536 28.54 23.79 12.19
N ASP A 537 29.73 23.25 12.49
CA ASP A 537 31.01 23.95 12.30
C ASP A 537 31.45 24.01 10.82
N LEU A 538 30.96 23.08 9.98
CA LEU A 538 31.34 22.92 8.57
C LEU A 538 30.17 23.20 7.59
N CYS A 539 28.93 23.18 8.07
CA CYS A 539 27.70 23.32 7.29
C CYS A 539 26.72 24.29 7.95
N ARG A 540 26.00 25.08 7.13
CA ARG A 540 24.91 25.95 7.61
C ARG A 540 23.71 25.92 6.66
N ALA A 541 22.51 26.09 7.21
CA ALA A 541 21.30 26.35 6.42
C ALA A 541 21.19 27.83 6.03
N ALA A 542 20.56 28.12 4.88
CA ALA A 542 20.26 29.49 4.45
C ALA A 542 19.06 29.59 3.49
N PRO A 543 18.20 30.62 3.62
CA PRO A 543 17.12 30.88 2.66
C PRO A 543 17.68 31.44 1.35
N HIS A 544 17.22 30.90 0.21
CA HIS A 544 17.51 31.44 -1.12
C HIS A 544 16.38 31.15 -2.12
N ALA A 545 15.64 32.18 -2.52
CA ALA A 545 14.75 32.07 -3.68
C ALA A 545 15.58 32.12 -4.97
N TRP A 546 15.37 31.17 -5.89
CA TRP A 546 16.15 31.16 -7.12
C TRP A 546 15.94 32.44 -7.94
N GLY A 547 17.03 33.02 -8.42
CA GLY A 547 17.06 34.32 -9.11
C GLY A 547 17.07 35.54 -8.20
N SER A 548 17.01 35.37 -6.87
CA SER A 548 17.21 36.45 -5.89
C SER A 548 18.71 36.71 -5.58
N ASP A 549 19.00 37.74 -4.78
CA ASP A 549 20.36 38.11 -4.39
C ASP A 549 21.00 37.04 -3.47
N PRO A 550 22.07 36.34 -3.91
CA PRO A 550 22.72 35.29 -3.13
C PRO A 550 23.75 35.83 -2.13
N SER A 551 23.83 37.13 -1.85
CA SER A 551 24.80 37.70 -0.90
C SER A 551 24.75 37.03 0.48
N SER A 552 23.56 36.58 0.93
CA SER A 552 23.36 35.79 2.15
C SER A 552 23.94 34.37 2.12
N LEU A 553 24.08 33.77 0.93
CA LEU A 553 24.76 32.50 0.70
C LEU A 553 26.27 32.70 0.62
N ILE A 554 26.70 33.65 -0.21
CA ILE A 554 28.10 33.82 -0.60
C ILE A 554 28.93 34.38 0.56
N GLY A 555 28.42 35.37 1.29
CA GLY A 555 29.21 36.16 2.24
C GLY A 555 30.44 36.78 1.56
N ASP A 556 31.56 36.86 2.28
CA ASP A 556 32.80 37.42 1.73
C ASP A 556 33.57 36.46 0.80
N GLY A 557 33.18 35.18 0.71
CA GLY A 557 33.98 34.10 0.13
C GLY A 557 33.98 33.96 -1.41
N GLY A 558 33.58 34.99 -2.16
CA GLY A 558 33.78 35.07 -3.62
C GLY A 558 33.05 34.05 -4.51
N GLY A 559 32.03 33.36 -3.97
CA GLY A 559 31.26 32.30 -4.64
C GLY A 559 31.60 30.89 -4.11
N PHE A 560 31.06 29.87 -4.77
CA PHE A 560 31.24 28.45 -4.41
C PHE A 560 32.08 27.71 -5.45
N ASP A 561 32.92 26.77 -5.01
CA ASP A 561 33.77 25.95 -5.88
C ASP A 561 32.95 24.80 -6.49
N LEU A 562 32.07 24.19 -5.69
CA LEU A 562 31.12 23.17 -6.10
C LEU A 562 29.68 23.61 -5.81
N ILE A 563 28.78 23.38 -6.75
CA ILE A 563 27.34 23.41 -6.50
C ILE A 563 26.78 22.00 -6.74
N VAL A 564 25.95 21.52 -5.83
CA VAL A 564 25.15 20.29 -5.98
C VAL A 564 23.66 20.63 -5.97
N ALA A 565 22.86 19.90 -6.75
CA ALA A 565 21.41 19.96 -6.65
C ALA A 565 20.78 18.63 -7.08
N ALA A 566 19.67 18.25 -6.45
CA ALA A 566 18.96 17.01 -6.72
C ALA A 566 17.47 17.28 -7.00
N ASP A 567 16.94 16.68 -8.07
CA ASP A 567 15.55 16.82 -8.55
C ASP A 567 15.01 18.25 -8.79
N THR A 568 15.88 19.25 -8.83
CA THR A 568 15.54 20.67 -9.05
C THR A 568 14.99 21.01 -10.45
N LEU A 569 14.80 20.03 -11.34
CA LEU A 569 14.41 20.23 -12.74
C LEU A 569 12.94 19.91 -13.05
N TRP A 570 12.16 19.41 -12.09
CA TRP A 570 10.77 18.95 -12.35
C TRP A 570 9.83 20.07 -12.84
N ASN A 571 10.10 21.34 -12.50
CA ASN A 571 9.30 22.51 -12.88
C ASN A 571 10.00 23.37 -13.95
N PRO A 572 9.57 23.32 -15.23
CA PRO A 572 10.18 24.12 -16.31
C PRO A 572 10.16 25.63 -16.04
N SER A 573 9.15 26.13 -15.34
CA SER A 573 8.95 27.56 -15.07
C SER A 573 10.03 28.16 -14.15
N LEU A 574 10.79 27.32 -13.46
CA LEU A 574 11.87 27.72 -12.55
C LEU A 574 13.27 27.57 -13.16
N HIS A 575 13.40 27.00 -14.36
CA HIS A 575 14.71 26.70 -14.98
C HIS A 575 15.57 27.95 -15.17
N ASP A 576 15.01 29.05 -15.68
CA ASP A 576 15.75 30.31 -15.89
C ASP A 576 16.21 30.95 -14.56
N LEU A 577 15.41 30.80 -13.49
CA LEU A 577 15.74 31.29 -12.14
C LEU A 577 16.84 30.44 -11.48
N LEU A 578 16.80 29.12 -11.70
CA LEU A 578 17.86 28.21 -11.27
C LEU A 578 19.17 28.52 -12.01
N LEU A 579 19.13 28.66 -13.33
CA LEU A 579 20.30 29.04 -14.14
C LEU A 579 20.88 30.39 -13.71
N THR A 580 20.03 31.39 -13.44
CA THR A 580 20.44 32.69 -12.88
C THR A 580 21.18 32.51 -11.54
N SER A 581 20.64 31.69 -10.64
CA SER A 581 21.28 31.38 -9.34
C SER A 581 22.66 30.73 -9.53
N LEU A 582 22.76 29.75 -10.42
CA LEU A 582 24.02 29.06 -10.75
C LEU A 582 25.08 30.04 -11.30
N GLN A 583 24.69 30.96 -12.19
CA GLN A 583 25.58 31.99 -12.73
C GLN A 583 26.10 32.98 -11.67
N MET A 584 25.27 33.30 -10.67
CA MET A 584 25.61 34.27 -9.61
C MET A 584 26.41 33.64 -8.46
N THR A 585 26.27 32.32 -8.23
CA THR A 585 26.88 31.63 -7.07
C THR A 585 28.16 30.85 -7.41
N LEU A 586 28.33 30.32 -8.62
CA LEU A 586 29.52 29.55 -8.98
C LEU A 586 30.75 30.46 -9.16
N LYS A 587 31.87 30.13 -8.50
CA LYS A 587 33.17 30.78 -8.72
C LYS A 587 33.57 30.70 -10.20
N LYS A 588 34.15 31.77 -10.72
CA LYS A 588 34.62 31.86 -12.12
C LYS A 588 36.04 31.33 -12.28
N THR A 589 36.21 30.04 -12.00
CA THR A 589 37.45 29.28 -12.22
C THR A 589 37.22 28.10 -13.15
N SER A 590 38.28 27.57 -13.76
CA SER A 590 38.25 26.34 -14.55
C SER A 590 38.12 25.06 -13.70
N SER A 591 38.34 25.15 -12.39
CA SER A 591 38.10 24.07 -11.43
C SER A 591 36.66 24.00 -10.92
N ALA A 592 35.89 25.09 -10.95
CA ALA A 592 34.54 25.11 -10.40
C ALA A 592 33.56 24.21 -11.18
N ARG A 593 32.63 23.55 -10.49
CA ARG A 593 31.66 22.61 -11.08
C ARG A 593 30.26 22.72 -10.50
N ILE A 594 29.27 22.34 -11.31
CA ILE A 594 27.88 22.12 -10.90
C ILE A 594 27.55 20.67 -11.19
N HIS A 595 27.07 19.93 -10.20
CA HIS A 595 26.57 18.56 -10.33
C HIS A 595 25.07 18.53 -10.08
N LEU A 596 24.30 18.21 -11.11
CA LEU A 596 22.85 18.09 -11.06
C LEU A 596 22.47 16.62 -11.25
N VAL A 597 21.69 16.07 -10.33
CA VAL A 597 21.11 14.72 -10.48
C VAL A 597 19.59 14.87 -10.56
N ALA A 598 19.00 14.47 -11.69
CA ALA A 598 17.56 14.57 -11.92
C ALA A 598 16.96 13.21 -12.28
N GLY A 599 15.89 12.82 -11.61
CA GLY A 599 15.18 11.57 -11.82
C GLY A 599 14.46 11.61 -13.16
N LEU A 600 14.57 10.54 -13.94
CA LEU A 600 14.05 10.52 -15.31
C LEU A 600 12.51 10.59 -15.38
N HIS A 601 11.83 10.48 -14.23
CA HIS A 601 10.42 10.84 -14.05
C HIS A 601 10.11 12.32 -14.42
N THR A 602 11.09 13.24 -14.33
CA THR A 602 10.99 14.65 -14.79
C THR A 602 10.70 14.75 -16.31
N GLY A 603 10.98 13.69 -17.06
CA GLY A 603 10.70 13.58 -18.49
C GLY A 603 11.84 14.06 -19.38
N ARG A 604 12.08 13.33 -20.48
CA ARG A 604 13.26 13.54 -21.33
C ARG A 604 13.33 14.93 -21.97
N TYR A 605 12.20 15.44 -22.46
CA TYR A 605 12.14 16.76 -23.09
C TYR A 605 12.36 17.89 -22.08
N THR A 606 11.92 17.74 -20.83
CA THR A 606 12.16 18.71 -19.75
C THR A 606 13.66 18.85 -19.46
N ILE A 607 14.36 17.72 -19.28
CA ILE A 607 15.81 17.69 -19.02
C ILE A 607 16.58 18.22 -20.24
N GLN A 608 16.18 17.84 -21.46
CA GLN A 608 16.81 18.39 -22.67
C GLN A 608 16.62 19.90 -22.80
N SER A 609 15.41 20.42 -22.53
CA SER A 609 15.15 21.87 -22.56
C SER A 609 16.03 22.64 -21.56
N PHE A 610 16.29 22.05 -20.39
CA PHE A 610 17.25 22.61 -19.43
C PHE A 610 18.69 22.59 -19.99
N LEU A 611 19.16 21.46 -20.53
CA LEU A 611 20.51 21.33 -21.12
C LEU A 611 20.72 22.28 -22.33
N ASP A 612 19.66 22.55 -23.09
CA ASP A 612 19.65 23.52 -24.19
C ASP A 612 19.61 24.98 -23.68
N ALA A 613 19.17 25.22 -22.44
CA ALA A 613 19.20 26.53 -21.79
C ALA A 613 20.56 26.81 -21.10
N VAL A 614 21.17 25.80 -20.46
CA VAL A 614 22.54 25.84 -19.90
C VAL A 614 23.55 26.44 -20.89
N GLN A 615 23.51 26.00 -22.16
CA GLN A 615 24.43 26.46 -23.20
C GLN A 615 24.26 27.94 -23.59
N LYS A 616 23.08 28.53 -23.34
CA LYS A 616 22.77 29.94 -23.63
C LYS A 616 23.27 30.89 -22.55
N VAL A 617 23.44 30.39 -21.32
CA VAL A 617 23.85 31.18 -20.13
C VAL A 617 25.36 31.12 -19.83
N GLY A 618 26.18 30.62 -20.75
CA GLY A 618 27.65 30.63 -20.64
C GLY A 618 28.27 29.46 -19.87
N PHE A 619 27.46 28.47 -19.49
CA PHE A 619 27.93 27.16 -19.06
C PHE A 619 28.07 26.21 -20.26
N GLU A 620 28.83 25.14 -20.10
CA GLU A 620 28.82 23.98 -20.99
C GLU A 620 28.61 22.68 -20.20
N VAL A 621 27.99 21.70 -20.87
CA VAL A 621 27.70 20.37 -20.32
C VAL A 621 28.96 19.52 -20.49
N GLU A 622 29.66 19.25 -19.40
CA GLU A 622 30.89 18.44 -19.39
C GLU A 622 30.55 16.94 -19.49
N SER A 623 29.44 16.51 -18.89
CA SER A 623 28.85 15.19 -19.12
C SER A 623 27.35 15.15 -18.80
N ALA A 624 26.62 14.24 -19.45
CA ALA A 624 25.24 13.89 -19.14
C ALA A 624 25.04 12.37 -19.31
N THR A 625 24.78 11.65 -18.21
CA THR A 625 24.77 10.18 -18.16
C THR A 625 23.54 9.68 -17.40
N GLU A 626 22.83 8.71 -17.96
CA GLU A 626 21.79 7.98 -17.24
C GLU A 626 22.45 6.88 -16.37
N LYS A 627 22.17 6.90 -15.07
CA LYS A 627 22.68 5.96 -14.06
C LYS A 627 21.51 5.15 -13.48
N GLU A 628 21.69 3.84 -13.30
CA GLU A 628 20.67 2.98 -12.68
C GLU A 628 20.63 3.18 -11.16
N VAL A 629 19.45 3.50 -10.60
CA VAL A 629 19.26 3.87 -9.19
C VAL A 629 19.58 2.72 -8.23
N LYS A 630 19.30 1.47 -8.65
CA LYS A 630 19.60 0.25 -7.90
C LYS A 630 20.36 -0.74 -8.79
N GLY A 631 21.62 -0.41 -9.08
CA GLY A 631 22.48 -1.26 -9.90
C GLY A 631 23.85 -0.64 -10.13
N SER A 632 24.46 -1.01 -11.25
CA SER A 632 25.74 -0.46 -11.72
C SER A 632 25.73 -0.17 -13.22
N GLN A 633 24.54 -0.18 -13.84
CA GLN A 633 24.41 0.13 -15.26
C GLN A 633 24.46 1.64 -15.48
N GLU A 634 25.23 2.05 -16.49
CA GLU A 634 25.31 3.42 -16.97
C GLU A 634 25.10 3.45 -18.48
N ARG A 635 24.39 4.46 -18.97
CA ARG A 635 24.15 4.65 -20.41
C ARG A 635 24.17 6.13 -20.78
N ALA A 636 24.70 6.45 -21.96
CA ALA A 636 24.73 7.84 -22.44
C ALA A 636 23.30 8.42 -22.52
N TRP A 637 23.19 9.71 -22.17
CA TRP A 637 21.95 10.48 -22.29
C TRP A 637 21.40 10.43 -23.72
N ASN A 638 20.10 10.15 -23.86
CA ASN A 638 19.43 10.19 -25.15
C ASN A 638 17.98 10.68 -25.00
N VAL A 639 17.71 11.92 -25.42
CA VAL A 639 16.35 12.51 -25.41
C VAL A 639 15.33 11.70 -26.22
N ALA A 640 15.76 10.97 -27.25
CA ALA A 640 14.89 10.18 -28.13
C ALA A 640 14.71 8.71 -27.70
N ARG A 641 15.26 8.30 -26.54
CA ARG A 641 15.02 6.94 -26.01
C ARG A 641 13.58 6.85 -25.49
N GLY A 642 12.83 5.87 -25.98
CA GLY A 642 11.47 5.58 -25.52
C GLY A 642 11.50 4.67 -24.29
N ASP A 643 11.08 5.20 -23.15
CA ASP A 643 11.00 4.49 -21.87
C ASP A 643 9.59 4.70 -21.27
N ASP A 644 8.97 3.65 -20.73
CA ASP A 644 7.70 3.76 -20.00
C ASP A 644 7.88 4.33 -18.58
N ASP A 645 6.78 4.48 -17.84
CA ASP A 645 6.79 5.05 -16.48
C ASP A 645 7.51 4.18 -15.44
N LYS A 646 7.66 2.87 -15.68
CA LYS A 646 8.39 1.95 -14.82
C LYS A 646 9.88 2.01 -15.11
N GLU A 647 10.26 1.87 -16.38
CA GLU A 647 11.66 2.00 -16.80
C GLU A 647 12.22 3.37 -16.42
N ARG A 648 11.48 4.48 -16.62
CA ARG A 648 11.96 5.82 -16.21
C ARG A 648 12.25 5.95 -14.71
N ARG A 649 11.62 5.18 -13.82
CA ARG A 649 11.91 5.24 -12.38
C ARG A 649 13.21 4.54 -11.99
N ARG A 650 13.73 3.65 -12.85
CA ARG A 650 15.01 2.97 -12.63
C ARG A 650 16.24 3.86 -12.87
N TRP A 651 16.08 5.04 -13.48
CA TRP A 651 17.20 5.88 -13.91
C TRP A 651 17.15 7.30 -13.34
N VAL A 652 18.30 7.78 -12.89
CA VAL A 652 18.59 9.20 -12.71
C VAL A 652 19.53 9.67 -13.82
N VAL A 653 19.51 10.97 -14.12
CA VAL A 653 20.41 11.63 -15.06
C VAL A 653 21.41 12.45 -14.26
N TRP A 654 22.67 12.05 -14.28
CA TRP A 654 23.78 12.80 -13.69
C TRP A 654 24.35 13.74 -14.75
N MET A 655 24.37 15.04 -14.44
CA MET A 655 24.84 16.10 -15.32
C MET A 655 25.92 16.90 -14.62
N ALA A 656 27.11 16.97 -15.22
CA ALA A 656 28.20 17.83 -14.77
C ALA A 656 28.30 19.05 -15.69
N LEU A 657 28.27 20.25 -15.12
CA LEU A 657 28.40 21.52 -15.83
C LEU A 657 29.63 22.30 -15.34
N LYS A 658 30.25 23.07 -16.24
CA LYS A 658 31.31 24.04 -15.93
C LYS A 658 31.11 25.34 -16.70
N TRP A 659 31.86 26.37 -16.37
CA TRP A 659 31.98 27.55 -17.23
C TRP A 659 32.55 27.16 -18.61
N LYS A 660 32.00 27.77 -19.65
CA LYS A 660 32.55 27.67 -21.01
C LYS A 660 33.91 28.36 -21.09
N ASP A 661 34.93 27.66 -21.56
CA ASP A 661 36.32 28.15 -21.57
C ASP A 661 36.49 29.34 -22.53
N TYR A 662 36.84 30.51 -21.99
CA TYR A 662 36.99 31.78 -22.72
C TYR A 662 38.35 31.88 -23.46
N THR A 663 38.65 30.94 -24.36
CA THR A 663 39.87 30.99 -25.17
C THR A 663 39.76 32.02 -26.31
N SER A 664 40.13 33.26 -26.01
CA SER A 664 40.60 34.31 -26.94
C SER A 664 39.63 34.83 -28.02
N SER A 665 38.93 35.92 -27.71
CA SER A 665 38.46 36.87 -28.74
C SER A 665 38.41 38.33 -28.23
N ARG A 666 39.54 38.86 -27.72
CA ARG A 666 39.78 40.29 -27.50
C ARG A 666 41.28 40.62 -27.40
N LEU A 667 41.88 40.80 -28.57
CA LEU A 667 42.97 41.75 -28.85
C LEU A 667 42.43 42.75 -29.88
#